data_AF-A0A4R8PYR6-F1
#
_entry.id   AF-A0A4R8PYR6-F1
#
_cell.length_a   1.000
_cell.length_b   1.000
_cell.length_c   1.000
_cell.angle_alpha   90.00
_cell.angle_beta   90.00
_cell.angle_gamma   90.00
#
_symmetry.space_group_name_H-M   'P 1'
#
loop_
_entity.id
_entity.type
_entity.pdbx_description
1 polymer ?
#
loop_
_entity_poly.entity_id
_entity_poly.type
_entity_poly.pdbx_seq_one_letter_code
_entity_poly.pdbx_strand_id
1 'polypeptide(L)'
;MTEPENFEEDLFADLYDDETPAKPAAAQDPAPAPALATAPVPIPSHEVYSDAPPPAEPDQGGEDQMKYEDEDEDDVDFNLGGGGGGGGGAPSHAPPSNGTAHVKHEEPTYSTSTAKNPSAKEDGKMFIGGLNWETTDQSLRDYFSQFGEVVECTVMRDSSTGRSRGFGFLTFRDPKTVNIVMVKEHFLDGKIIDPKRAIPRDEQEKTSKIFVGGVSQETTDQEFKDYFAQFGRVVDATLMMDKDTGRPRGFGFVTFESEAGVEACLSTSLEIHGKPIEVKKAQPRGNLREEEEAARRGGKFRKGDDGGNGQGGMGGGQMGGNGGMTPQVMAQYFQRMQQYFAMMQQQMAMSRGMGQMNPAMMQQMMQMQQMQQMQNQMMGRGGGANGQNMTPQMMQQMQQMQQMQQQMQQQMGQPGGAPTGPGGNFNQQQQMFDPSQGGQPPQQHRTGSSGSGSGREPFNQGAAGGGGYAMGGAGSPTSWEGMYDDVPQPNMNAGRGGFRGHRGGHQGSPDPAHAPPANAPTGPKNAGKPGANYRGGGRSGNRGALGTALDWPDAKQRAGQVREWGIKQLLEIWNKAKGKERDAMLWGDEVEYLVVTYSKDEPKVRLSLRQAEILTALAESPDLAKEGGCVPELQDVARESSITLPVFHPEFGRFMLEATPGKPWGIGFKELLDVEPDMKLRRKIAKDHMHANEYPITLTTFPRIGCPGDFTEPYYPPSGSKLRSQFVPDEIANPHIRFPTLAANIRWRRGRKVQVNVPVFHDKNTPNPWKDPTVNYDMHNWPEDDDVRNGAAPDNFIHMDAMAFGMGSCCLQITFQAKNITEGRKMYDQLSPLGPILLALTAATPVYKGFLANTDVRWNQISRAVDCRTPEELGEKPLKNDRWRIPKSRYASNSTYISTDSRLRPEYLDPNLVIDEAIKAQLVDGGMDDRLATHFAHLFIRDPIVIFEEDLQELDLSKTDHFENLQSTNWQHMRFKPPPADNSIGWRVEFRPMEIQLTDFENAAFSVFMVLVTRAILSFDLNFYIPITKVDENMERAHDVDAVLKQKFFFRRNPFAARVPRAGDSSRPGSRPGSAYPSRPPTPTLPVEDEYTEMTVDEIINGGGEGDFPGLIPLVESYLDGVNVDVQTRCELDTYLRLVSQRASGKLVTAARWLRDFVDAHPKYAHDSVVGEDVQKDIIAAVIAIGERETAGLGFDGLDVYGLPKLLGNFRKGGAGGGGCGEGAAGVKRKSDVLDG
;
A
#
# COMPACT_ATOMS: atom_id res chain seq x y z
N MET A 1 -2.08 46.50 -28.60
CA MET A 1 -1.17 47.60 -28.94
C MET A 1 -0.30 47.80 -27.71
N THR A 2 0.83 47.10 -27.62
CA THR A 2 2.14 47.45 -28.24
C THR A 2 2.86 48.53 -27.43
N GLU A 3 3.69 48.05 -26.51
CA GLU A 3 5.04 48.54 -26.18
C GLU A 3 5.91 48.75 -27.46
N PRO A 4 7.13 49.36 -27.42
CA PRO A 4 8.05 49.46 -26.27
C PRO A 4 8.84 50.79 -26.12
N GLU A 5 9.82 50.80 -25.20
CA GLU A 5 11.21 51.32 -25.27
C GLU A 5 11.71 51.66 -23.83
N ASN A 6 12.70 50.95 -23.27
CA ASN A 6 14.16 51.00 -23.47
C ASN A 6 14.83 52.32 -23.05
N PHE A 7 15.62 52.31 -21.95
CA PHE A 7 17.10 52.33 -22.02
C PHE A 7 17.78 52.11 -20.64
N GLU A 8 19.09 51.82 -20.67
CA GLU A 8 19.97 51.45 -19.55
C GLU A 8 20.94 52.61 -19.18
N GLU A 9 21.44 52.62 -17.92
CA GLU A 9 22.79 53.06 -17.46
C GLU A 9 23.27 54.53 -17.76
N ASP A 10 24.25 55.16 -17.08
CA ASP A 10 25.12 54.76 -15.94
C ASP A 10 25.57 55.96 -15.04
N LEU A 11 26.20 55.62 -13.90
CA LEU A 11 27.21 56.32 -13.05
C LEU A 11 27.53 57.84 -13.19
N PHE A 12 27.25 58.56 -12.09
CA PHE A 12 28.12 59.48 -11.30
C PHE A 12 28.79 60.76 -11.88
N ALA A 13 28.94 61.74 -10.96
CA ALA A 13 29.79 62.95 -10.99
C ALA A 13 29.42 64.07 -12.01
N ASP A 14 29.47 65.37 -11.69
CA ASP A 14 29.74 66.10 -10.43
C ASP A 14 29.22 67.56 -10.55
N LEU A 15 29.35 68.36 -9.46
CA LEU A 15 29.78 69.78 -9.42
C LEU A 15 28.85 70.85 -8.80
N TYR A 16 29.43 71.55 -7.79
CA TYR A 16 29.36 72.98 -7.45
C TYR A 16 28.04 73.65 -6.99
N ASP A 17 28.07 74.67 -6.11
CA ASP A 17 28.95 74.95 -4.94
C ASP A 17 28.34 76.10 -4.10
N ASP A 18 28.72 76.22 -2.82
CA ASP A 18 29.10 77.50 -2.15
C ASP A 18 29.34 77.37 -0.61
N GLU A 19 30.56 77.76 -0.21
CA GLU A 19 31.14 78.20 1.09
C GLU A 19 30.39 77.93 2.44
N THR A 20 30.89 77.20 3.46
CA THR A 20 32.18 77.20 4.25
C THR A 20 32.31 78.34 5.30
N PRO A 21 33.24 78.33 6.30
CA PRO A 21 34.10 77.28 6.92
C PRO A 21 33.93 77.20 8.48
N ALA A 22 34.88 76.76 9.32
CA ALA A 22 35.34 75.37 9.58
C ALA A 22 36.04 75.21 10.98
N LYS A 23 36.15 73.96 11.49
CA LYS A 23 37.14 73.30 12.43
C LYS A 23 37.98 74.12 13.46
N PRO A 24 38.30 73.57 14.68
CA PRO A 24 39.13 72.35 14.82
C PRO A 24 38.74 71.39 15.99
N ALA A 25 39.66 70.53 16.44
CA ALA A 25 39.38 69.17 16.97
C ALA A 25 39.87 68.85 18.41
N ALA A 26 39.45 67.66 18.88
CA ALA A 26 40.17 66.71 19.76
C ALA A 26 39.88 66.62 21.28
N ALA A 27 40.11 65.39 21.78
CA ALA A 27 40.44 64.95 23.15
C ALA A 27 39.32 64.47 24.14
N GLN A 28 39.44 63.17 24.48
CA GLN A 28 39.42 62.56 25.82
C GLN A 28 38.11 62.37 26.62
N ASP A 29 38.17 61.39 27.52
CA ASP A 29 37.08 60.86 28.36
C ASP A 29 36.73 61.74 29.58
N PRO A 30 35.52 61.60 30.14
CA PRO A 30 35.24 61.85 31.54
C PRO A 30 35.19 60.53 32.35
N ALA A 31 36.06 60.43 33.36
CA ALA A 31 36.00 59.40 34.39
C ALA A 31 35.19 59.93 35.63
N PRO A 32 35.39 59.50 36.90
CA PRO A 32 34.29 58.82 37.59
C PRO A 32 33.80 59.44 38.91
N ALA A 33 32.63 58.97 39.35
CA ALA A 33 32.06 59.17 40.70
C ALA A 33 31.65 60.65 41.02
N PRO A 34 31.08 60.98 42.20
CA PRO A 34 31.56 60.60 43.53
C PRO A 34 30.68 59.57 44.27
N ALA A 35 31.30 58.85 45.20
CA ALA A 35 30.60 58.15 46.27
C ALA A 35 30.50 59.03 47.52
N LEU A 36 29.43 58.85 48.31
CA LEU A 36 29.41 59.19 49.74
C LEU A 36 28.87 57.99 50.51
N ALA A 37 29.39 57.77 51.72
CA ALA A 37 29.34 56.49 52.42
C ALA A 37 29.14 56.64 53.93
N THR A 38 29.29 55.52 54.64
CA THR A 38 29.44 55.37 56.12
C THR A 38 28.18 55.47 57.00
N ALA A 39 27.67 54.27 57.38
CA ALA A 39 27.67 53.73 58.77
C ALA A 39 26.86 54.46 59.89
N PRO A 40 26.65 53.86 61.09
CA PRO A 40 27.03 52.51 61.56
C PRO A 40 25.87 51.66 62.14
N VAL A 41 26.26 50.51 62.72
CA VAL A 41 25.44 49.47 63.39
C VAL A 41 24.79 49.95 64.72
N PRO A 42 23.84 49.20 65.30
CA PRO A 42 24.20 48.34 66.44
C PRO A 42 23.56 46.93 66.46
N ILE A 43 24.24 45.99 67.13
CA ILE A 43 23.76 44.63 67.49
C ILE A 43 23.78 44.51 69.03
N PRO A 44 22.83 43.80 69.65
CA PRO A 44 23.17 42.62 70.49
C PRO A 44 22.17 41.44 70.28
N SER A 45 22.44 40.18 70.63
CA SER A 45 23.63 39.53 71.23
C SER A 45 23.53 37.99 71.15
N HIS A 46 24.67 37.31 70.90
CA HIS A 46 25.23 36.08 71.54
C HIS A 46 24.30 34.87 71.86
N GLU A 47 24.68 33.59 71.65
CA GLU A 47 26.00 32.98 71.33
C GLU A 47 25.82 31.64 70.52
N VAL A 48 26.65 30.58 70.43
CA VAL A 48 27.71 29.96 71.27
C VAL A 48 28.87 29.39 70.42
N TYR A 49 30.05 29.27 71.06
CA TYR A 49 31.35 28.66 70.68
C TYR A 49 31.41 27.35 69.83
N SER A 50 31.90 27.48 68.59
CA SER A 50 33.27 27.14 68.08
C SER A 50 34.01 25.79 68.30
N ASP A 51 34.68 25.36 67.22
CA ASP A 51 36.05 24.79 67.08
C ASP A 51 36.41 23.29 67.35
N ALA A 52 37.58 22.90 66.81
CA ALA A 52 38.13 21.54 66.59
C ALA A 52 39.69 21.59 66.58
N PRO A 53 40.50 20.56 66.15
CA PRO A 53 40.24 19.13 65.95
C PRO A 53 41.11 18.14 66.83
N PRO A 54 42.20 17.43 66.39
CA PRO A 54 42.42 15.99 66.71
C PRO A 54 43.79 15.67 67.39
N PRO A 55 44.35 14.43 67.36
CA PRO A 55 43.83 13.07 67.67
C PRO A 55 44.63 12.32 68.77
N ALA A 56 44.14 11.18 69.30
CA ALA A 56 44.97 10.14 69.95
C ALA A 56 44.25 8.76 70.10
N GLU A 57 45.03 7.68 70.00
CA GLU A 57 44.75 6.26 70.37
C GLU A 57 45.48 5.92 71.72
N PRO A 58 45.48 4.70 72.33
CA PRO A 58 45.18 3.34 71.79
C PRO A 58 44.48 2.34 72.78
N ASP A 59 44.65 1.03 72.50
CA ASP A 59 44.54 -0.17 73.37
C ASP A 59 43.14 -0.69 73.76
N GLN A 60 42.86 -2.01 73.87
CA GLN A 60 43.59 -3.27 73.59
C GLN A 60 42.54 -4.42 73.55
N GLY A 61 42.67 -5.61 72.93
CA GLY A 61 43.68 -6.25 72.07
C GLY A 61 43.34 -7.77 71.89
N GLY A 62 44.17 -8.56 71.19
CA GLY A 62 43.97 -10.00 70.96
C GLY A 62 43.28 -10.31 69.61
N GLU A 63 43.96 -10.50 68.47
CA GLU A 63 45.15 -11.33 68.11
C GLU A 63 44.87 -12.84 67.99
N ASP A 64 45.08 -13.37 66.78
CA ASP A 64 46.17 -14.32 66.53
C ASP A 64 46.63 -14.23 65.05
N GLN A 65 47.84 -14.68 64.71
CA GLN A 65 48.47 -14.50 63.37
C GLN A 65 49.05 -15.81 62.80
N MET A 66 49.11 -15.95 61.46
CA MET A 66 50.32 -16.48 60.79
C MET A 66 50.39 -16.16 59.28
N LYS A 67 51.45 -16.64 58.61
CA LYS A 67 51.96 -16.17 57.30
C LYS A 67 52.45 -17.36 56.43
N TYR A 68 52.68 -17.05 55.15
CA TYR A 68 53.56 -17.72 54.16
C TYR A 68 53.02 -18.89 53.30
N GLU A 69 53.36 -18.78 52.01
CA GLU A 69 53.93 -19.77 51.07
C GLU A 69 53.17 -21.08 50.74
N ASP A 70 52.64 -21.12 49.51
CA ASP A 70 52.91 -22.08 48.40
C ASP A 70 52.82 -23.62 48.53
N GLU A 71 52.37 -24.20 47.41
CA GLU A 71 52.65 -25.54 46.83
C GLU A 71 51.89 -26.84 47.26
N ASP A 72 51.76 -27.70 46.23
CA ASP A 72 51.52 -29.16 46.11
C ASP A 72 50.15 -29.87 46.32
N GLU A 73 49.67 -30.42 45.18
CA GLU A 73 49.27 -31.82 44.87
C GLU A 73 48.40 -32.66 45.84
N ASP A 74 47.31 -33.29 45.35
CA ASP A 74 47.39 -34.63 44.71
C ASP A 74 46.04 -35.08 44.05
N ASP A 75 46.08 -36.10 43.19
CA ASP A 75 44.98 -36.59 42.33
C ASP A 75 44.00 -37.60 42.97
N VAL A 76 42.77 -37.70 42.45
CA VAL A 76 41.93 -38.92 42.56
C VAL A 76 41.15 -39.20 41.26
N ASP A 77 41.60 -40.20 40.50
CA ASP A 77 40.98 -40.69 39.25
C ASP A 77 39.83 -41.69 39.50
N PHE A 78 38.78 -41.65 38.67
CA PHE A 78 38.06 -42.86 38.24
C PHE A 78 37.25 -42.64 36.94
N ASN A 79 37.19 -43.68 36.09
CA ASN A 79 36.91 -43.60 34.65
C ASN A 79 35.73 -44.51 34.20
N LEU A 80 35.43 -44.50 32.89
CA LEU A 80 34.58 -45.37 32.05
C LEU A 80 33.10 -44.92 31.90
N GLY A 81 32.51 -44.83 30.70
CA GLY A 81 33.00 -45.00 29.32
C GLY A 81 31.82 -45.05 28.33
N GLY A 82 31.95 -45.06 26.99
CA GLY A 82 33.14 -44.88 26.13
C GLY A 82 32.88 -45.34 24.67
N GLY A 83 33.71 -44.87 23.72
CA GLY A 83 33.94 -45.48 22.39
C GLY A 83 33.17 -44.92 21.18
N GLY A 84 33.78 -44.71 20.00
CA GLY A 84 35.24 -44.71 19.73
C GLY A 84 35.66 -44.76 18.25
N GLY A 85 36.76 -44.05 17.93
CA GLY A 85 37.65 -44.28 16.77
C GLY A 85 37.26 -43.60 15.45
N GLY A 86 38.18 -43.06 14.65
CA GLY A 86 39.64 -42.85 14.78
C GLY A 86 40.19 -42.44 13.41
N GLY A 87 40.85 -41.29 13.23
CA GLY A 87 42.25 -41.03 13.55
C GLY A 87 43.11 -41.12 12.25
N GLY A 88 44.03 -40.21 11.94
CA GLY A 88 44.44 -38.95 12.58
C GLY A 88 45.64 -38.34 11.84
N GLY A 89 46.25 -37.28 12.40
CA GLY A 89 47.61 -36.84 12.00
C GLY A 89 47.72 -35.48 11.31
N ALA A 90 48.28 -34.51 12.04
CA ALA A 90 48.85 -33.24 11.56
C ALA A 90 50.29 -33.14 12.15
N PRO A 91 51.10 -32.06 11.96
CA PRO A 91 50.84 -30.80 11.25
C PRO A 91 52.01 -30.28 10.36
N SER A 92 51.81 -29.08 9.80
CA SER A 92 52.81 -28.01 9.54
C SER A 92 54.14 -28.31 8.81
N HIS A 93 54.34 -27.65 7.66
CA HIS A 93 55.47 -26.71 7.44
C HIS A 93 55.28 -25.83 6.19
N ALA A 94 55.87 -24.63 6.21
CA ALA A 94 56.03 -23.66 5.12
C ALA A 94 57.20 -22.71 5.51
N PRO A 95 57.68 -21.77 4.66
CA PRO A 95 57.54 -21.52 3.21
C PRO A 95 58.97 -21.67 2.56
N PRO A 96 59.51 -20.89 1.57
CA PRO A 96 58.93 -19.92 0.62
C PRO A 96 59.44 -19.99 -0.86
N SER A 97 58.75 -19.24 -1.74
CA SER A 97 59.22 -18.47 -2.92
C SER A 97 60.43 -18.93 -3.78
N ASN A 98 60.25 -18.96 -5.11
CA ASN A 98 60.60 -17.86 -6.05
C ASN A 98 60.89 -18.39 -7.49
N GLY A 99 60.58 -17.63 -8.56
CA GLY A 99 60.96 -18.00 -9.93
C GLY A 99 60.08 -17.41 -11.05
N THR A 100 60.60 -16.46 -11.82
CA THR A 100 59.90 -15.75 -12.91
C THR A 100 60.25 -16.28 -14.31
N ALA A 101 59.28 -16.32 -15.24
CA ALA A 101 59.56 -16.30 -16.69
C ALA A 101 58.39 -15.71 -17.52
N HIS A 102 58.69 -14.81 -18.46
CA HIS A 102 57.78 -14.36 -19.53
C HIS A 102 58.07 -15.13 -20.81
N VAL A 103 57.05 -15.67 -21.49
CA VAL A 103 57.06 -15.88 -22.95
C VAL A 103 55.66 -15.55 -23.50
N LYS A 104 55.60 -15.00 -24.72
CA LYS A 104 54.36 -14.72 -25.47
C LYS A 104 53.82 -15.99 -26.12
N HIS A 105 52.55 -16.01 -26.51
CA HIS A 105 52.12 -16.83 -27.65
C HIS A 105 51.14 -16.07 -28.55
N GLU A 106 51.26 -16.31 -29.85
CA GLU A 106 50.46 -15.73 -30.93
C GLU A 106 49.35 -16.71 -31.34
N GLU A 107 48.30 -16.22 -32.01
CA GLU A 107 47.26 -17.07 -32.59
C GLU A 107 47.76 -17.88 -33.80
N PRO A 108 47.27 -19.12 -33.96
CA PRO A 108 47.09 -19.75 -35.27
C PRO A 108 45.61 -19.83 -35.65
N THR A 109 45.27 -19.39 -36.86
CA THR A 109 43.91 -19.48 -37.44
C THR A 109 43.77 -20.73 -38.33
N TYR A 110 42.57 -21.34 -38.41
CA TYR A 110 41.77 -21.48 -39.65
C TYR A 110 40.59 -22.49 -39.60
N SER A 111 39.54 -22.17 -40.36
CA SER A 111 38.51 -23.04 -40.98
C SER A 111 37.68 -24.05 -40.16
N THR A 112 36.45 -23.62 -39.88
CA THR A 112 35.17 -24.32 -40.18
C THR A 112 35.17 -25.85 -40.44
N SER A 113 34.48 -26.57 -39.56
CA SER A 113 33.54 -27.63 -39.95
C SER A 113 32.24 -27.49 -39.15
N THR A 114 31.11 -28.05 -39.63
CA THR A 114 29.78 -27.73 -39.10
C THR A 114 29.30 -28.72 -38.04
N ALA A 115 28.97 -28.21 -36.85
CA ALA A 115 28.13 -28.91 -35.87
C ALA A 115 26.91 -28.02 -35.55
N LYS A 116 25.69 -28.56 -35.74
CA LYS A 116 24.45 -27.86 -35.38
C LYS A 116 24.18 -28.07 -33.89
N ASN A 117 24.13 -26.99 -33.11
CA ASN A 117 23.63 -27.04 -31.73
C ASN A 117 22.10 -26.83 -31.76
N PRO A 118 21.25 -27.79 -31.33
CA PRO A 118 19.79 -27.67 -31.54
C PRO A 118 19.03 -26.80 -30.53
N SER A 119 19.60 -26.57 -29.34
CA SER A 119 18.85 -26.18 -28.13
C SER A 119 18.02 -24.89 -28.25
N ALA A 120 18.59 -23.83 -28.84
CA ALA A 120 17.99 -22.49 -28.86
C ALA A 120 16.66 -22.35 -29.64
N LYS A 121 16.10 -23.43 -30.20
CA LYS A 121 14.79 -23.43 -30.89
C LYS A 121 13.65 -24.11 -30.13
N GLU A 122 13.93 -24.95 -29.13
CA GLU A 122 12.88 -25.66 -28.39
C GLU A 122 12.46 -24.91 -27.12
N ASP A 123 13.32 -24.07 -26.53
CA ASP A 123 13.02 -23.29 -25.30
C ASP A 123 11.82 -22.32 -25.45
N GLY A 124 11.55 -21.87 -26.67
CA GLY A 124 10.42 -20.99 -27.04
C GLY A 124 9.13 -21.73 -27.37
N LYS A 125 9.10 -23.07 -27.24
CA LYS A 125 8.02 -23.93 -27.73
C LYS A 125 7.05 -24.35 -26.63
N MET A 126 5.77 -24.22 -26.92
CA MET A 126 4.66 -24.50 -26.01
C MET A 126 3.70 -25.53 -26.60
N PHE A 127 3.14 -26.35 -25.71
CA PHE A 127 1.95 -27.16 -25.94
C PHE A 127 0.75 -26.37 -25.43
N ILE A 128 -0.27 -26.16 -26.27
CA ILE A 128 -1.50 -25.48 -25.88
C ILE A 128 -2.63 -26.50 -25.78
N GLY A 129 -2.95 -26.91 -24.55
CA GLY A 129 -4.07 -27.79 -24.24
C GLY A 129 -5.42 -27.06 -24.26
N GLY A 130 -6.51 -27.84 -24.29
CA GLY A 130 -7.84 -27.30 -24.03
C GLY A 130 -8.51 -26.53 -25.18
N LEU A 131 -7.93 -26.43 -26.37
CA LEU A 131 -8.50 -25.70 -27.51
C LEU A 131 -9.94 -26.13 -27.87
N ASN A 132 -10.69 -25.26 -28.54
CA ASN A 132 -11.98 -25.62 -29.13
C ASN A 132 -11.75 -26.49 -30.39
N TRP A 133 -12.74 -27.28 -30.81
CA TRP A 133 -12.63 -28.09 -32.03
C TRP A 133 -12.66 -27.24 -33.31
N GLU A 134 -13.21 -26.04 -33.21
CA GLU A 134 -13.29 -25.06 -34.29
C GLU A 134 -12.04 -24.15 -34.34
N THR A 135 -11.19 -24.17 -33.30
CA THR A 135 -9.96 -23.37 -33.24
C THR A 135 -9.07 -23.65 -34.45
N THR A 136 -8.58 -22.57 -35.05
CA THR A 136 -7.72 -22.60 -36.22
C THR A 136 -6.29 -22.24 -35.85
N ASP A 137 -5.36 -22.72 -36.66
CA ASP A 137 -3.93 -22.42 -36.59
C ASP A 137 -3.69 -20.90 -36.66
N GLN A 138 -4.55 -20.19 -37.42
CA GLN A 138 -4.60 -18.73 -37.50
C GLN A 138 -5.17 -18.07 -36.23
N SER A 139 -6.36 -18.48 -35.74
CA SER A 139 -6.93 -17.87 -34.52
C SER A 139 -6.11 -18.13 -33.27
N LEU A 140 -5.44 -19.30 -33.18
CA LEU A 140 -4.45 -19.60 -32.16
C LEU A 140 -3.21 -18.69 -32.30
N ARG A 141 -2.72 -18.48 -33.52
CA ARG A 141 -1.56 -17.60 -33.77
C ARG A 141 -1.87 -16.14 -33.46
N ASP A 142 -3.02 -15.63 -33.90
CA ASP A 142 -3.40 -14.24 -33.69
C ASP A 142 -3.65 -13.95 -32.21
N TYR A 143 -4.29 -14.90 -31.49
CA TYR A 143 -4.44 -14.80 -30.03
C TYR A 143 -3.10 -14.77 -29.31
N PHE A 144 -2.15 -15.66 -29.63
CA PHE A 144 -0.86 -15.65 -28.93
C PHE A 144 0.12 -14.56 -29.41
N SER A 145 -0.08 -14.00 -30.61
CA SER A 145 0.74 -12.89 -31.12
C SER A 145 0.61 -11.60 -30.30
N GLN A 146 -0.40 -11.48 -29.42
CA GLN A 146 -0.51 -10.37 -28.47
C GLN A 146 0.55 -10.40 -27.36
N PHE A 147 1.24 -11.54 -27.14
CA PHE A 147 2.27 -11.69 -26.10
C PHE A 147 3.70 -11.65 -26.64
N GLY A 148 3.88 -11.89 -27.96
CA GLY A 148 5.19 -11.89 -28.62
C GLY A 148 5.13 -12.48 -30.03
N GLU A 149 6.22 -12.37 -30.79
CA GLU A 149 6.25 -12.83 -32.18
C GLU A 149 6.18 -14.36 -32.27
N VAL A 150 5.05 -14.87 -32.80
CA VAL A 150 4.83 -16.30 -33.05
C VAL A 150 5.50 -16.71 -34.36
N VAL A 151 6.56 -17.51 -34.26
CA VAL A 151 7.33 -18.06 -35.39
C VAL A 151 6.62 -19.26 -36.03
N GLU A 152 6.02 -20.11 -35.19
CA GLU A 152 5.36 -21.35 -35.60
C GLU A 152 4.08 -21.55 -34.81
N CYS A 153 3.02 -22.03 -35.45
CA CYS A 153 1.74 -22.34 -34.82
C CYS A 153 1.10 -23.50 -35.58
N THR A 154 0.58 -24.51 -34.87
CA THR A 154 -0.11 -25.65 -35.49
C THR A 154 -1.14 -26.24 -34.54
N VAL A 155 -2.41 -26.28 -34.94
CA VAL A 155 -3.47 -27.01 -34.23
C VAL A 155 -3.45 -28.45 -34.72
N MET A 156 -3.26 -29.39 -33.79
CA MET A 156 -3.12 -30.79 -34.16
C MET A 156 -4.47 -31.36 -34.61
N ARG A 157 -4.57 -31.73 -35.89
CA ARG A 157 -5.76 -32.34 -36.49
C ARG A 157 -5.56 -33.84 -36.67
N ASP A 158 -6.65 -34.59 -36.71
CA ASP A 158 -6.67 -36.00 -37.09
C ASP A 158 -6.51 -36.12 -38.62
N SER A 159 -5.44 -36.78 -39.06
CA SER A 159 -5.11 -36.96 -40.48
C SER A 159 -6.16 -37.76 -41.27
N SER A 160 -7.05 -38.49 -40.60
CA SER A 160 -8.11 -39.29 -41.23
C SER A 160 -9.47 -38.58 -41.31
N THR A 161 -9.73 -37.59 -40.44
CA THR A 161 -11.03 -36.89 -40.37
C THR A 161 -10.95 -35.37 -40.50
N GLY A 162 -9.76 -34.78 -40.50
CA GLY A 162 -9.52 -33.32 -40.54
C GLY A 162 -9.90 -32.56 -39.26
N ARG A 163 -10.53 -33.22 -38.28
CA ARG A 163 -11.04 -32.61 -37.05
C ARG A 163 -9.90 -32.24 -36.10
N SER A 164 -10.01 -31.08 -35.45
CA SER A 164 -9.09 -30.67 -34.38
C SER A 164 -9.12 -31.66 -33.21
N ARG A 165 -7.94 -32.03 -32.71
CA ARG A 165 -7.75 -32.88 -31.53
C ARG A 165 -7.89 -32.11 -30.21
N GLY A 166 -8.18 -30.80 -30.26
CA GLY A 166 -8.37 -29.96 -29.07
C GLY A 166 -7.07 -29.52 -28.39
N PHE A 167 -5.94 -29.58 -29.10
CA PHE A 167 -4.65 -29.05 -28.67
C PHE A 167 -3.79 -28.61 -29.85
N GLY A 168 -2.78 -27.79 -29.60
CA GLY A 168 -1.83 -27.32 -30.61
C GLY A 168 -0.42 -27.14 -30.06
N PHE A 169 0.50 -26.77 -30.93
CA PHE A 169 1.85 -26.33 -30.59
C PHE A 169 2.09 -24.92 -31.11
N LEU A 170 2.90 -24.16 -30.39
CA LEU A 170 3.19 -22.75 -30.64
C LEU A 170 4.67 -22.49 -30.31
N THR A 171 5.41 -21.81 -31.18
CA THR A 171 6.82 -21.43 -30.94
C THR A 171 6.97 -19.92 -31.02
N PHE A 172 7.35 -19.28 -29.91
CA PHE A 172 7.70 -17.87 -29.85
C PHE A 172 9.14 -17.61 -30.30
N ARG A 173 9.41 -16.39 -30.79
CA ARG A 173 10.76 -15.96 -31.20
C ARG A 173 11.68 -15.66 -30.02
N ASP A 174 11.13 -15.16 -28.91
CA ASP A 174 11.84 -14.98 -27.65
C ASP A 174 11.32 -16.01 -26.63
N PRO A 175 12.18 -16.93 -26.11
CA PRO A 175 11.83 -17.84 -25.03
C PRO A 175 11.31 -17.17 -23.76
N LYS A 176 11.59 -15.87 -23.53
CA LYS A 176 11.03 -15.12 -22.39
C LYS A 176 9.50 -14.99 -22.48
N THR A 177 8.92 -14.91 -23.68
CA THR A 177 7.47 -14.86 -23.87
C THR A 177 6.76 -16.09 -23.29
N VAL A 178 7.41 -17.26 -23.30
CA VAL A 178 6.88 -18.50 -22.69
C VAL A 178 6.60 -18.31 -21.20
N ASN A 179 7.47 -17.61 -20.47
CA ASN A 179 7.26 -17.34 -19.04
C ASN A 179 6.08 -16.38 -18.81
N ILE A 180 5.93 -15.35 -19.64
CA ILE A 180 4.82 -14.39 -19.56
C ILE A 180 3.47 -15.11 -19.80
N VAL A 181 3.42 -16.01 -20.78
CA VAL A 181 2.24 -16.83 -21.09
C VAL A 181 1.94 -17.86 -20.00
N MET A 182 2.95 -18.44 -19.33
CA MET A 182 2.72 -19.41 -18.26
C MET A 182 2.13 -18.83 -16.96
N VAL A 183 2.19 -17.51 -16.75
CA VAL A 183 1.73 -16.84 -15.52
C VAL A 183 0.27 -16.34 -15.63
N LYS A 184 -0.32 -16.36 -16.83
CA LYS A 184 -1.64 -15.79 -17.10
C LYS A 184 -2.67 -16.89 -17.43
N GLU A 185 -3.92 -16.68 -17.04
CA GLU A 185 -5.03 -17.52 -17.54
C GLU A 185 -5.42 -17.14 -18.97
N HIS A 186 -5.74 -18.14 -19.79
CA HIS A 186 -5.99 -17.94 -21.22
C HIS A 186 -7.37 -18.47 -21.65
N PHE A 187 -8.06 -17.65 -22.45
CA PHE A 187 -9.40 -17.91 -22.96
C PHE A 187 -9.39 -17.69 -24.48
N LEU A 188 -9.77 -18.72 -25.25
CA LEU A 188 -9.82 -18.69 -26.71
C LEU A 188 -11.06 -19.44 -27.21
N ASP A 189 -11.73 -18.91 -28.23
CA ASP A 189 -12.91 -19.50 -28.88
C ASP A 189 -14.00 -19.96 -27.88
N GLY A 190 -14.22 -19.16 -26.83
CA GLY A 190 -15.21 -19.40 -25.78
C GLY A 190 -14.81 -20.41 -24.69
N LYS A 191 -13.53 -20.78 -24.60
CA LYS A 191 -13.06 -21.88 -23.73
C LYS A 191 -11.72 -21.55 -23.06
N ILE A 192 -11.53 -22.03 -21.84
CA ILE A 192 -10.23 -21.96 -21.13
C ILE A 192 -9.23 -22.89 -21.85
N ILE A 193 -8.01 -22.40 -22.06
CA ILE A 193 -6.90 -23.13 -22.70
C ILE A 193 -5.69 -23.17 -21.75
N ASP A 194 -4.89 -24.22 -21.87
CA ASP A 194 -3.87 -24.64 -20.89
C ASP A 194 -2.47 -24.64 -21.55
N PRO A 195 -1.75 -23.50 -21.55
CA PRO A 195 -0.46 -23.37 -22.21
C PRO A 195 0.70 -23.84 -21.30
N LYS A 196 1.36 -24.93 -21.71
CA LYS A 196 2.49 -25.55 -21.00
C LYS A 196 3.74 -25.54 -21.87
N ARG A 197 4.93 -25.67 -21.27
CA ARG A 197 6.17 -25.92 -22.01
C ARG A 197 6.05 -27.22 -22.82
N ALA A 198 6.51 -27.23 -24.06
CA ALA A 198 6.50 -28.44 -24.87
C ALA A 198 7.57 -29.42 -24.37
N ILE A 199 7.17 -30.66 -24.07
CA ILE A 199 8.10 -31.74 -23.72
C ILE A 199 8.62 -32.37 -25.02
N PRO A 200 9.95 -32.55 -25.21
CA PRO A 200 10.52 -33.26 -26.35
C PRO A 200 9.99 -34.70 -26.47
N ARG A 201 9.85 -35.22 -27.70
CA ARG A 201 9.33 -36.59 -27.92
C ARG A 201 10.18 -37.66 -27.23
N ASP A 202 11.50 -37.50 -27.28
CA ASP A 202 12.49 -38.43 -26.74
C ASP A 202 12.48 -38.51 -25.20
N GLU A 203 11.82 -37.55 -24.54
CA GLU A 203 11.50 -37.58 -23.11
C GLU A 203 10.05 -38.06 -22.87
N GLN A 204 9.10 -37.64 -23.72
CA GLN A 204 7.70 -38.07 -23.66
C GLN A 204 7.56 -39.61 -23.75
N GLU A 205 8.41 -40.29 -24.54
CA GLU A 205 8.45 -41.75 -24.62
C GLU A 205 9.01 -42.46 -23.37
N LYS A 206 9.63 -41.74 -22.42
CA LYS A 206 10.06 -42.26 -21.11
C LYS A 206 9.03 -42.05 -20.01
N THR A 207 8.14 -41.07 -20.16
CA THR A 207 7.13 -40.75 -19.14
C THR A 207 6.12 -41.89 -18.98
N SER A 208 6.03 -42.44 -17.77
CA SER A 208 5.26 -43.66 -17.49
C SER A 208 3.96 -43.33 -16.78
N LYS A 209 2.82 -43.66 -17.40
CA LYS A 209 1.48 -43.30 -16.91
C LYS A 209 0.78 -44.46 -16.21
N ILE A 210 0.19 -44.19 -15.04
CA ILE A 210 -0.70 -45.09 -14.31
C ILE A 210 -2.15 -44.61 -14.34
N PHE A 211 -3.06 -45.58 -14.25
CA PHE A 211 -4.46 -45.39 -13.87
C PHE A 211 -4.58 -45.65 -12.37
N VAL A 212 -5.36 -44.82 -11.68
CA VAL A 212 -5.68 -44.98 -10.25
C VAL A 212 -7.19 -44.99 -10.10
N GLY A 213 -7.76 -46.12 -9.69
CA GLY A 213 -9.18 -46.29 -9.40
C GLY A 213 -9.48 -46.33 -7.90
N GLY A 214 -10.75 -46.24 -7.52
CA GLY A 214 -11.21 -46.38 -6.14
C GLY A 214 -11.10 -45.09 -5.29
N VAL A 215 -10.55 -44.00 -5.83
CA VAL A 215 -10.32 -42.71 -5.14
C VAL A 215 -11.61 -42.20 -4.46
N SER A 216 -11.49 -41.45 -3.37
CA SER A 216 -12.68 -40.83 -2.74
C SER A 216 -13.32 -39.78 -3.65
N GLN A 217 -14.61 -39.51 -3.46
CA GLN A 217 -15.28 -38.35 -4.09
C GLN A 217 -14.95 -37.03 -3.37
N GLU A 218 -14.27 -37.11 -2.23
CA GLU A 218 -13.81 -35.97 -1.42
C GLU A 218 -12.36 -35.60 -1.74
N THR A 219 -11.60 -36.46 -2.43
CA THR A 219 -10.21 -36.20 -2.81
C THR A 219 -10.13 -35.10 -3.88
N THR A 220 -9.27 -34.11 -3.68
CA THR A 220 -9.01 -33.06 -4.68
C THR A 220 -7.88 -33.43 -5.65
N ASP A 221 -7.80 -32.80 -6.83
CA ASP A 221 -6.68 -32.99 -7.77
C ASP A 221 -5.31 -32.67 -7.14
N GLN A 222 -5.25 -31.70 -6.22
CA GLN A 222 -4.00 -31.32 -5.55
C GLN A 222 -3.59 -32.37 -4.51
N GLU A 223 -4.50 -32.82 -3.65
CA GLU A 223 -4.26 -33.95 -2.74
C GLU A 223 -3.84 -35.21 -3.50
N PHE A 224 -4.51 -35.50 -4.63
CA PHE A 224 -4.20 -36.63 -5.50
C PHE A 224 -2.79 -36.51 -6.09
N LYS A 225 -2.39 -35.33 -6.55
CA LYS A 225 -1.05 -35.07 -7.09
C LYS A 225 0.03 -35.23 -6.01
N ASP A 226 -0.16 -34.62 -4.84
CA ASP A 226 0.83 -34.59 -3.76
C ASP A 226 0.97 -35.97 -3.11
N TYR A 227 -0.13 -36.72 -2.95
CA TYR A 227 -0.09 -38.12 -2.51
C TYR A 227 0.74 -38.99 -3.45
N PHE A 228 0.69 -38.77 -4.77
CA PHE A 228 1.53 -39.54 -5.70
C PHE A 228 2.96 -39.04 -5.84
N ALA A 229 3.24 -37.77 -5.51
CA ALA A 229 4.59 -37.21 -5.51
C ALA A 229 5.56 -37.92 -4.54
N GLN A 230 5.05 -38.53 -3.46
CA GLN A 230 5.88 -39.30 -2.51
C GLN A 230 6.52 -40.56 -3.12
N PHE A 231 5.96 -41.09 -4.23
CA PHE A 231 6.49 -42.28 -4.91
C PHE A 231 7.44 -41.94 -6.07
N GLY A 232 7.53 -40.67 -6.47
CA GLY A 232 8.41 -40.22 -7.54
C GLY A 232 7.98 -38.88 -8.14
N ARG A 233 8.84 -38.28 -8.97
CA ARG A 233 8.54 -36.98 -9.60
C ARG A 233 7.38 -37.10 -10.60
N VAL A 234 6.25 -36.53 -10.23
CA VAL A 234 5.03 -36.46 -11.04
C VAL A 234 5.15 -35.31 -12.06
N VAL A 235 5.03 -35.65 -13.35
CA VAL A 235 5.01 -34.70 -14.48
C VAL A 235 3.60 -34.15 -14.68
N ASP A 236 2.59 -35.01 -14.57
CA ASP A 236 1.18 -34.68 -14.82
C ASP A 236 0.28 -35.62 -14.00
N ALA A 237 -0.62 -35.06 -13.20
CA ALA A 237 -1.67 -35.79 -12.50
C ALA A 237 -3.02 -35.13 -12.81
N THR A 238 -4.03 -35.95 -13.09
CA THR A 238 -5.39 -35.48 -13.40
C THR A 238 -6.40 -36.43 -12.77
N LEU A 239 -7.21 -35.92 -11.85
CA LEU A 239 -8.37 -36.65 -11.32
C LEU A 239 -9.53 -36.44 -12.29
N MET A 240 -10.20 -37.52 -12.69
CA MET A 240 -11.22 -37.43 -13.73
C MET A 240 -12.53 -36.94 -13.12
N MET A 241 -12.76 -35.63 -13.14
CA MET A 241 -14.03 -35.04 -12.72
C MET A 241 -15.19 -35.37 -13.67
N ASP A 242 -16.39 -35.37 -13.10
CA ASP A 242 -17.67 -35.47 -13.80
C ASP A 242 -18.13 -34.09 -14.27
N LYS A 243 -18.51 -33.97 -15.55
CA LYS A 243 -18.75 -32.68 -16.19
C LYS A 243 -20.07 -32.02 -15.80
N ASP A 244 -21.03 -32.81 -15.34
CA ASP A 244 -22.38 -32.33 -15.05
C ASP A 244 -22.57 -32.08 -13.54
N THR A 245 -21.64 -32.57 -12.70
CA THR A 245 -21.71 -32.48 -11.23
C THR A 245 -20.46 -31.92 -10.54
N GLY A 246 -19.34 -31.74 -11.26
CA GLY A 246 -18.09 -31.19 -10.72
C GLY A 246 -17.35 -32.08 -9.72
N ARG A 247 -17.79 -33.34 -9.53
CA ARG A 247 -17.21 -34.26 -8.54
C ARG A 247 -16.21 -35.23 -9.15
N PRO A 248 -15.19 -35.70 -8.40
CA PRO A 248 -14.31 -36.79 -8.83
C PRO A 248 -15.10 -38.07 -9.18
N ARG A 249 -14.81 -38.69 -10.33
CA ARG A 249 -15.46 -39.94 -10.77
C ARG A 249 -14.89 -41.20 -10.08
N GLY A 250 -14.16 -41.03 -8.99
CA GLY A 250 -13.48 -42.12 -8.27
C GLY A 250 -12.29 -42.74 -9.01
N PHE A 251 -11.76 -42.06 -10.04
CA PHE A 251 -10.51 -42.46 -10.70
C PHE A 251 -9.75 -41.26 -11.28
N GLY A 252 -8.45 -41.42 -11.45
CA GLY A 252 -7.55 -40.44 -12.07
C GLY A 252 -6.40 -41.12 -12.82
N PHE A 253 -5.52 -40.31 -13.38
CA PHE A 253 -4.27 -40.76 -13.98
C PHE A 253 -3.09 -39.95 -13.44
N VAL A 254 -1.94 -40.61 -13.26
CA VAL A 254 -0.69 -39.97 -12.86
C VAL A 254 0.41 -40.38 -13.82
N THR A 255 1.24 -39.43 -14.20
CA THR A 255 2.35 -39.58 -15.16
C THR A 255 3.64 -39.27 -14.44
N PHE A 256 4.48 -40.28 -14.25
CA PHE A 256 5.79 -40.12 -13.62
C PHE A 256 6.87 -39.87 -14.66
N GLU A 257 7.91 -39.13 -14.24
CA GLU A 257 9.12 -38.88 -15.02
C GLU A 257 9.95 -40.16 -15.23
N SER A 258 9.81 -41.14 -14.35
CA SER A 258 10.52 -42.43 -14.42
C SER A 258 9.59 -43.62 -14.09
N GLU A 259 9.91 -44.78 -14.67
CA GLU A 259 9.13 -46.01 -14.44
C GLU A 259 9.26 -46.53 -12.99
N ALA A 260 10.33 -46.17 -12.26
CA ALA A 260 10.52 -46.54 -10.86
C ALA A 260 9.37 -46.06 -9.95
N GLY A 261 8.83 -44.85 -10.18
CA GLY A 261 7.67 -44.36 -9.45
C GLY A 261 6.38 -45.13 -9.76
N VAL A 262 6.28 -45.67 -10.98
CA VAL A 262 5.19 -46.57 -11.36
C VAL A 262 5.32 -47.93 -10.67
N GLU A 263 6.51 -48.48 -10.56
CA GLU A 263 6.73 -49.75 -9.85
C GLU A 263 6.49 -49.63 -8.34
N ALA A 264 6.93 -48.54 -7.71
CA ALA A 264 6.63 -48.25 -6.30
C ALA A 264 5.11 -48.17 -6.00
N CYS A 265 4.33 -47.58 -6.92
CA CYS A 265 2.87 -47.51 -6.82
C CYS A 265 2.16 -48.85 -7.09
N LEU A 266 2.84 -49.85 -7.66
CA LEU A 266 2.28 -51.17 -8.00
C LEU A 266 2.70 -52.27 -7.02
N SER A 267 3.81 -52.09 -6.30
CA SER A 267 4.30 -53.02 -5.28
C SER A 267 3.66 -52.83 -3.90
N THR A 268 2.97 -51.71 -3.69
CA THR A 268 2.44 -51.27 -2.40
C THR A 268 0.91 -51.19 -2.44
N SER A 269 0.22 -51.63 -1.38
CA SER A 269 -1.21 -51.36 -1.22
C SER A 269 -1.40 -49.91 -0.77
N LEU A 270 -2.08 -49.10 -1.58
CA LEU A 270 -2.24 -47.66 -1.33
C LEU A 270 -3.66 -47.30 -0.88
N GLU A 271 -3.79 -46.25 -0.10
CA GLU A 271 -5.08 -45.71 0.38
C GLU A 271 -5.06 -44.17 0.47
N ILE A 272 -6.19 -43.54 0.19
CA ILE A 272 -6.39 -42.08 0.28
C ILE A 272 -7.69 -41.85 1.07
N HIS A 273 -7.66 -40.95 2.06
CA HIS A 273 -8.76 -40.69 3.00
C HIS A 273 -9.33 -41.97 3.64
N GLY A 274 -8.45 -42.89 4.07
CA GLY A 274 -8.81 -44.16 4.70
C GLY A 274 -9.52 -45.17 3.78
N LYS A 275 -9.45 -44.98 2.46
CA LYS A 275 -10.09 -45.82 1.46
C LYS A 275 -9.03 -46.41 0.50
N PRO A 276 -8.98 -47.74 0.32
CA PRO A 276 -8.00 -48.37 -0.55
C PRO A 276 -8.23 -47.99 -2.02
N ILE A 277 -7.14 -47.72 -2.73
CA ILE A 277 -7.12 -47.34 -4.14
C ILE A 277 -6.41 -48.40 -5.01
N GLU A 278 -6.84 -48.54 -6.25
CA GLU A 278 -6.36 -49.57 -7.18
C GLU A 278 -5.46 -48.93 -8.27
N VAL A 279 -4.16 -49.21 -8.24
CA VAL A 279 -3.21 -48.71 -9.25
C VAL A 279 -2.94 -49.75 -10.32
N LYS A 280 -2.90 -49.33 -11.60
CA LYS A 280 -2.56 -50.17 -12.77
C LYS A 280 -1.72 -49.35 -13.77
N LYS A 281 -0.76 -49.97 -14.49
CA LYS A 281 -0.11 -49.32 -15.65
C LYS A 281 -1.19 -48.94 -16.67
N ALA A 282 -1.20 -47.70 -17.15
CA ALA A 282 -2.29 -47.18 -17.98
C ALA A 282 -2.25 -47.79 -19.38
N GLN A 283 -3.34 -48.46 -19.79
CA GLN A 283 -3.46 -48.99 -21.14
C GLN A 283 -3.86 -47.88 -22.14
N PRO A 284 -3.18 -47.76 -23.29
CA PRO A 284 -3.56 -46.82 -24.33
C PRO A 284 -4.90 -47.24 -24.97
N ARG A 285 -5.84 -46.31 -25.11
CA ARG A 285 -7.13 -46.55 -25.78
C ARG A 285 -6.95 -46.56 -27.31
N GLY A 286 -6.87 -47.75 -27.90
CA GLY A 286 -6.87 -47.98 -29.35
C GLY A 286 -7.73 -49.18 -29.77
N ASN A 287 -8.33 -49.08 -30.96
CA ASN A 287 -8.80 -50.15 -31.86
C ASN A 287 -9.78 -51.24 -31.37
N LEU A 288 -10.54 -51.05 -30.28
CA LEU A 288 -11.70 -51.90 -29.91
C LEU A 288 -12.90 -51.85 -30.90
N ARG A 289 -12.70 -51.42 -32.16
CA ARG A 289 -13.77 -51.28 -33.17
C ARG A 289 -13.62 -52.22 -34.39
N GLU A 290 -12.54 -52.98 -34.49
CA GLU A 290 -12.31 -53.93 -35.60
C GLU A 290 -12.47 -55.40 -35.17
N GLU A 291 -12.26 -55.74 -33.89
CA GLU A 291 -12.49 -57.11 -33.39
C GLU A 291 -13.98 -57.46 -33.19
N GLU A 292 -14.86 -56.49 -32.90
CA GLU A 292 -16.28 -56.78 -32.63
C GLU A 292 -17.07 -57.19 -33.90
N GLU A 293 -16.59 -56.84 -35.11
CA GLU A 293 -17.19 -57.32 -36.37
C GLU A 293 -16.72 -58.74 -36.74
N ALA A 294 -15.52 -59.16 -36.33
CA ALA A 294 -15.02 -60.51 -36.57
C ALA A 294 -15.79 -61.58 -35.79
N ALA A 295 -16.20 -61.28 -34.55
CA ALA A 295 -16.84 -62.24 -33.64
C ALA A 295 -18.29 -62.62 -34.03
N ARG A 296 -18.97 -61.88 -34.92
CA ARG A 296 -20.41 -62.08 -35.22
C ARG A 296 -20.72 -63.11 -36.32
N ARG A 297 -19.76 -63.95 -36.73
CA ARG A 297 -19.97 -65.11 -37.64
C ARG A 297 -19.71 -66.47 -36.97
N GLY A 298 -20.54 -66.83 -35.98
CA GLY A 298 -20.48 -68.17 -35.37
C GLY A 298 -21.52 -68.43 -34.29
N GLY A 299 -22.79 -68.72 -34.66
CA GLY A 299 -23.85 -68.98 -33.69
C GLY A 299 -24.39 -70.42 -33.71
N LYS A 300 -24.89 -70.91 -32.55
CA LYS A 300 -25.99 -71.92 -32.47
C LYS A 300 -26.55 -72.15 -31.04
N PHE A 301 -27.80 -71.75 -30.85
CA PHE A 301 -28.93 -72.48 -30.21
C PHE A 301 -28.80 -73.36 -28.94
N ARG A 302 -29.80 -73.17 -28.04
CA ARG A 302 -30.46 -74.15 -27.12
C ARG A 302 -29.69 -74.64 -25.88
N LYS A 303 -30.34 -75.23 -24.84
CA LYS A 303 -31.69 -75.14 -24.20
C LYS A 303 -31.69 -76.09 -22.98
N GLY A 304 -32.28 -75.71 -21.84
CA GLY A 304 -32.51 -76.59 -20.66
C GLY A 304 -32.35 -75.79 -19.36
N ASP A 305 -33.34 -75.52 -18.49
CA ASP A 305 -34.73 -76.01 -18.30
C ASP A 305 -34.84 -77.33 -17.50
N ASP A 306 -34.89 -77.24 -16.15
CA ASP A 306 -36.01 -77.63 -15.24
C ASP A 306 -35.54 -77.52 -13.75
N GLY A 307 -36.40 -77.67 -12.71
CA GLY A 307 -35.90 -78.13 -11.39
C GLY A 307 -36.40 -77.59 -10.02
N GLY A 308 -37.57 -76.96 -9.89
CA GLY A 308 -38.44 -77.12 -8.68
C GLY A 308 -38.09 -76.56 -7.27
N ASN A 309 -38.78 -75.47 -6.91
CA ASN A 309 -39.57 -75.24 -5.66
C ASN A 309 -38.89 -74.99 -4.27
N GLY A 310 -39.37 -73.98 -3.52
CA GLY A 310 -38.85 -73.59 -2.18
C GLY A 310 -39.41 -72.28 -1.61
N GLN A 311 -40.71 -72.22 -1.34
CA GLN A 311 -41.52 -71.02 -1.02
C GLN A 311 -41.15 -70.22 0.26
N GLY A 312 -41.00 -68.88 0.16
CA GLY A 312 -41.18 -67.96 1.31
C GLY A 312 -40.39 -66.62 1.28
N GLY A 313 -41.05 -65.49 0.99
CA GLY A 313 -40.48 -64.12 1.13
C GLY A 313 -40.86 -63.16 -0.02
N MET A 314 -41.43 -61.99 0.30
CA MET A 314 -42.05 -61.08 -0.69
C MET A 314 -41.05 -60.16 -1.44
N GLY A 315 -41.06 -60.19 -2.79
CA GLY A 315 -40.73 -59.08 -3.72
C GLY A 315 -39.28 -58.55 -3.76
N GLY A 316 -38.61 -58.31 -4.90
CA GLY A 316 -39.03 -58.43 -6.32
C GLY A 316 -39.77 -57.20 -6.87
N GLY A 317 -39.30 -56.48 -7.91
CA GLY A 317 -38.03 -56.65 -8.64
C GLY A 317 -37.72 -55.55 -9.68
N GLN A 318 -36.43 -55.26 -9.79
CA GLN A 318 -35.64 -54.42 -10.71
C GLN A 318 -36.16 -54.10 -12.14
N MET A 319 -36.02 -52.84 -12.56
CA MET A 319 -35.75 -52.38 -13.94
C MET A 319 -35.15 -50.96 -13.93
N GLY A 320 -34.38 -50.57 -14.95
CA GLY A 320 -33.59 -49.32 -14.97
C GLY A 320 -34.13 -48.20 -15.88
N GLY A 321 -33.73 -46.96 -15.59
CA GLY A 321 -34.03 -45.76 -16.38
C GLY A 321 -33.33 -44.52 -15.79
N ASN A 322 -33.03 -43.52 -16.62
CA ASN A 322 -32.24 -42.35 -16.20
C ASN A 322 -33.09 -41.22 -15.57
N GLY A 323 -32.57 -40.62 -14.49
CA GLY A 323 -32.96 -39.30 -13.98
C GLY A 323 -34.07 -39.25 -12.91
N GLY A 324 -34.01 -38.19 -12.09
CA GLY A 324 -35.10 -37.74 -11.21
C GLY A 324 -34.87 -37.88 -9.70
N MET A 325 -35.30 -36.86 -8.95
CA MET A 325 -35.55 -36.97 -7.51
C MET A 325 -36.67 -37.99 -7.25
N THR A 326 -36.67 -38.65 -6.10
CA THR A 326 -37.67 -39.70 -5.80
C THR A 326 -39.09 -39.11 -5.65
N PRO A 327 -40.10 -39.65 -6.36
CA PRO A 327 -41.48 -39.12 -6.30
C PRO A 327 -42.11 -39.10 -4.90
N GLN A 328 -41.62 -39.93 -3.97
CA GLN A 328 -42.10 -39.98 -2.59
C GLN A 328 -41.74 -38.72 -1.79
N VAL A 329 -40.56 -38.12 -2.01
CA VAL A 329 -40.16 -36.86 -1.36
C VAL A 329 -41.01 -35.70 -1.90
N MET A 330 -41.25 -35.65 -3.22
CA MET A 330 -42.13 -34.64 -3.79
C MET A 330 -43.59 -34.80 -3.34
N ALA A 331 -44.06 -36.05 -3.15
CA ALA A 331 -45.40 -36.30 -2.61
C ALA A 331 -45.55 -35.81 -1.15
N GLN A 332 -44.56 -36.04 -0.28
CA GLN A 332 -44.57 -35.50 1.08
C GLN A 332 -44.50 -33.96 1.10
N TYR A 333 -43.73 -33.35 0.20
CA TYR A 333 -43.66 -31.90 0.04
C TYR A 333 -45.02 -31.31 -0.38
N PHE A 334 -45.68 -31.90 -1.38
CA PHE A 334 -47.02 -31.48 -1.82
C PHE A 334 -48.12 -31.69 -0.76
N GLN A 335 -48.07 -32.78 0.02
CA GLN A 335 -49.01 -32.98 1.14
C GLN A 335 -48.83 -31.90 2.24
N ARG A 336 -47.59 -31.56 2.59
CA ARG A 336 -47.31 -30.49 3.58
C ARG A 336 -47.77 -29.12 3.07
N MET A 337 -47.58 -28.83 1.78
CA MET A 337 -48.10 -27.63 1.11
C MET A 337 -49.63 -27.55 1.15
N GLN A 338 -50.35 -28.64 0.88
CA GLN A 338 -51.82 -28.66 0.96
C GLN A 338 -52.34 -28.40 2.39
N GLN A 339 -51.66 -28.93 3.41
CA GLN A 339 -52.01 -28.66 4.81
C GLN A 339 -51.79 -27.19 5.19
N TYR A 340 -50.72 -26.56 4.71
CA TYR A 340 -50.46 -25.13 4.94
C TYR A 340 -51.52 -24.22 4.29
N PHE A 341 -51.92 -24.54 3.04
CA PHE A 341 -52.99 -23.80 2.35
C PHE A 341 -54.35 -23.94 3.03
N ALA A 342 -54.69 -25.14 3.52
CA ALA A 342 -55.92 -25.37 4.29
C ALA A 342 -55.94 -24.55 5.61
N MET A 343 -54.79 -24.43 6.27
CA MET A 343 -54.66 -23.66 7.52
C MET A 343 -54.87 -22.15 7.28
N MET A 344 -54.34 -21.60 6.19
CA MET A 344 -54.55 -20.20 5.80
C MET A 344 -56.02 -19.92 5.45
N GLN A 345 -56.71 -20.86 4.79
CA GLN A 345 -58.14 -20.75 4.47
C GLN A 345 -59.02 -20.71 5.74
N GLN A 346 -58.59 -21.33 6.84
CA GLN A 346 -59.31 -21.31 8.12
C GLN A 346 -59.19 -19.96 8.85
N GLN A 347 -58.07 -19.24 8.71
CA GLN A 347 -57.83 -17.99 9.42
C GLN A 347 -58.64 -16.80 8.85
N MET A 348 -59.03 -16.84 7.58
CA MET A 348 -59.86 -15.81 6.95
C MET A 348 -61.35 -15.89 7.34
N ALA A 349 -61.76 -16.91 8.12
CA ALA A 349 -63.15 -17.11 8.53
C ALA A 349 -63.59 -16.33 9.79
N MET A 350 -62.69 -15.59 10.45
CA MET A 350 -62.92 -15.03 11.80
C MET A 350 -62.94 -13.48 11.89
N SER A 351 -63.02 -12.76 10.77
CA SER A 351 -63.33 -11.32 10.76
C SER A 351 -64.60 -11.05 9.94
N ARG A 352 -65.70 -10.74 10.63
CA ARG A 352 -67.04 -10.63 10.04
C ARG A 352 -67.73 -9.34 10.49
N GLY A 353 -67.40 -8.19 9.88
CA GLY A 353 -68.03 -6.92 10.21
C GLY A 353 -67.68 -5.75 9.28
N MET A 354 -68.62 -5.42 8.37
CA MET A 354 -68.71 -4.21 7.52
C MET A 354 -67.53 -3.94 6.54
N GLY A 355 -67.76 -3.53 5.29
CA GLY A 355 -69.03 -3.40 4.55
C GLY A 355 -68.83 -2.89 3.11
N GLN A 356 -69.51 -3.53 2.15
CA GLN A 356 -69.46 -3.31 0.68
C GLN A 356 -68.11 -3.58 -0.04
N MET A 357 -68.20 -4.26 -1.19
CA MET A 357 -67.06 -4.55 -2.08
C MET A 357 -67.53 -4.52 -3.55
N ASN A 358 -66.62 -4.20 -4.48
CA ASN A 358 -66.94 -3.75 -5.85
C ASN A 358 -67.22 -4.93 -6.83
N PRO A 359 -68.30 -4.92 -7.64
CA PRO A 359 -68.71 -6.08 -8.46
C PRO A 359 -67.68 -6.64 -9.47
N ALA A 360 -66.71 -5.84 -9.91
CA ALA A 360 -65.72 -6.26 -10.93
C ALA A 360 -64.94 -7.53 -10.54
N MET A 361 -64.70 -7.75 -9.24
CA MET A 361 -63.93 -8.91 -8.75
C MET A 361 -64.67 -10.25 -8.93
N MET A 362 -66.00 -10.23 -9.01
CA MET A 362 -66.84 -11.43 -9.09
C MET A 362 -66.75 -12.12 -10.47
N GLN A 363 -66.56 -11.35 -11.54
CA GLN A 363 -66.50 -11.88 -12.90
C GLN A 363 -65.19 -12.62 -13.19
N GLN A 364 -64.08 -12.14 -12.63
CA GLN A 364 -62.75 -12.75 -12.81
C GLN A 364 -62.63 -14.12 -12.09
N MET A 365 -63.29 -14.29 -10.94
CA MET A 365 -63.28 -15.54 -10.17
C MET A 365 -64.00 -16.69 -10.91
N MET A 366 -65.09 -16.40 -11.62
CA MET A 366 -65.83 -17.41 -12.40
C MET A 366 -64.99 -18.00 -13.55
N GLN A 367 -64.14 -17.18 -14.17
CA GLN A 367 -63.31 -17.60 -15.30
C GLN A 367 -62.17 -18.56 -14.87
N MET A 368 -61.63 -18.38 -13.66
CA MET A 368 -60.57 -19.22 -13.11
C MET A 368 -61.05 -20.64 -12.77
N GLN A 369 -62.27 -20.78 -12.26
CA GLN A 369 -62.85 -22.08 -11.86
C GLN A 369 -63.05 -23.02 -13.06
N GLN A 370 -63.36 -22.48 -14.24
CA GLN A 370 -63.58 -23.26 -15.46
C GLN A 370 -62.29 -23.84 -16.05
N MET A 371 -61.16 -23.14 -15.90
CA MET A 371 -59.85 -23.61 -16.37
C MET A 371 -59.34 -24.81 -15.55
N GLN A 372 -59.56 -24.79 -14.23
CA GLN A 372 -59.14 -25.86 -13.32
C GLN A 372 -59.85 -27.20 -13.59
N GLN A 373 -61.09 -27.17 -14.08
CA GLN A 373 -61.83 -28.39 -14.44
C GLN A 373 -61.30 -29.08 -15.72
N MET A 374 -60.71 -28.33 -16.66
CA MET A 374 -60.17 -28.91 -17.90
C MET A 374 -58.84 -29.66 -17.65
N GLN A 375 -57.99 -29.14 -16.76
CA GLN A 375 -56.68 -29.73 -16.47
C GLN A 375 -56.77 -31.13 -15.84
N ASN A 376 -57.78 -31.37 -14.99
CA ASN A 376 -58.02 -32.66 -14.34
C ASN A 376 -58.46 -33.79 -15.29
N GLN A 377 -58.82 -33.49 -16.55
CA GLN A 377 -59.35 -34.50 -17.48
C GLN A 377 -58.29 -35.14 -18.39
N MET A 378 -57.04 -34.65 -18.39
CA MET A 378 -55.95 -35.20 -19.23
C MET A 378 -54.96 -36.12 -18.50
N MET A 379 -54.92 -36.16 -17.17
CA MET A 379 -54.07 -37.08 -16.38
C MET A 379 -54.65 -38.53 -16.31
N GLY A 380 -55.34 -38.96 -17.37
CA GLY A 380 -56.29 -40.08 -17.33
C GLY A 380 -55.88 -41.41 -17.98
N ARG A 381 -54.65 -41.57 -18.48
CA ARG A 381 -54.18 -42.87 -19.02
C ARG A 381 -52.64 -42.95 -19.08
N GLY A 382 -52.07 -43.98 -18.44
CA GLY A 382 -50.62 -44.22 -18.43
C GLY A 382 -50.22 -45.57 -19.03
N GLY A 383 -48.92 -45.71 -19.33
CA GLY A 383 -48.26 -46.98 -19.64
C GLY A 383 -48.20 -47.39 -21.12
N GLY A 384 -46.98 -47.46 -21.66
CA GLY A 384 -46.69 -48.00 -23.00
C GLY A 384 -45.25 -47.74 -23.43
N ALA A 385 -44.52 -48.75 -23.88
CA ALA A 385 -43.12 -48.66 -24.27
C ALA A 385 -42.91 -48.55 -25.80
N ASN A 386 -41.71 -48.15 -26.20
CA ASN A 386 -41.17 -48.03 -27.57
C ASN A 386 -41.82 -47.00 -28.51
N GLY A 387 -40.97 -46.23 -29.21
CA GLY A 387 -41.35 -45.41 -30.35
C GLY A 387 -40.33 -44.32 -30.68
N GLN A 388 -39.74 -44.37 -31.88
CA GLN A 388 -39.05 -43.22 -32.49
C GLN A 388 -40.03 -42.43 -33.37
N ASN A 389 -39.61 -41.23 -33.79
CA ASN A 389 -40.24 -40.31 -34.75
C ASN A 389 -41.48 -39.54 -34.27
N MET A 390 -41.35 -38.21 -34.24
CA MET A 390 -42.48 -37.27 -34.21
C MET A 390 -42.96 -37.02 -35.65
N THR A 391 -44.26 -37.10 -35.90
CA THR A 391 -44.83 -37.02 -37.26
C THR A 391 -45.15 -35.58 -37.69
N PRO A 392 -45.09 -35.24 -39.01
CA PRO A 392 -45.32 -33.87 -39.52
C PRO A 392 -46.65 -33.22 -39.11
N GLN A 393 -47.67 -34.03 -38.79
CA GLN A 393 -49.01 -33.56 -38.44
C GLN A 393 -49.07 -32.70 -37.17
N MET A 394 -48.11 -32.87 -36.24
CA MET A 394 -48.00 -32.05 -35.03
C MET A 394 -47.50 -30.62 -35.32
N MET A 395 -46.74 -30.44 -36.40
CA MET A 395 -46.24 -29.13 -36.86
C MET A 395 -47.39 -28.27 -37.43
N GLN A 396 -48.35 -28.90 -38.11
CA GLN A 396 -49.49 -28.22 -38.72
C GLN A 396 -50.47 -27.65 -37.68
N GLN A 397 -50.62 -28.31 -36.52
CA GLN A 397 -51.50 -27.84 -35.45
C GLN A 397 -50.95 -26.57 -34.75
N MET A 398 -49.63 -26.46 -34.61
CA MET A 398 -48.98 -25.26 -34.05
C MET A 398 -49.16 -24.04 -34.96
N GLN A 399 -49.08 -24.23 -36.28
CA GLN A 399 -49.29 -23.17 -37.27
C GLN A 399 -50.73 -22.61 -37.26
N GLN A 400 -51.71 -23.46 -36.95
CA GLN A 400 -53.12 -23.06 -36.88
C GLN A 400 -53.43 -22.19 -35.65
N MET A 401 -52.73 -22.42 -34.52
CA MET A 401 -52.85 -21.59 -33.32
C MET A 401 -52.32 -20.16 -33.55
N GLN A 402 -51.26 -20.01 -34.34
CA GLN A 402 -50.65 -18.73 -34.67
C GLN A 402 -51.57 -17.82 -35.52
N GLN A 403 -52.40 -18.40 -36.39
CA GLN A 403 -53.39 -17.65 -37.17
C GLN A 403 -54.55 -17.12 -36.31
N MET A 404 -54.98 -17.86 -35.29
CA MET A 404 -56.05 -17.43 -34.38
C MET A 404 -55.67 -16.17 -33.58
N GLN A 405 -54.39 -16.04 -33.21
CA GLN A 405 -53.88 -14.88 -32.48
C GLN A 405 -53.85 -13.60 -33.34
N GLN A 406 -53.56 -13.71 -34.65
CA GLN A 406 -53.58 -12.55 -35.56
C GLN A 406 -54.99 -11.98 -35.78
N GLN A 407 -56.04 -12.80 -35.72
CA GLN A 407 -57.41 -12.35 -36.01
C GLN A 407 -58.00 -11.47 -34.89
N MET A 408 -57.51 -11.60 -33.65
CA MET A 408 -57.95 -10.76 -32.53
C MET A 408 -57.37 -9.34 -32.55
N GLN A 409 -56.29 -9.10 -33.32
CA GLN A 409 -55.58 -7.81 -33.32
C GLN A 409 -56.21 -6.74 -34.25
N GLN A 410 -57.28 -7.06 -34.99
CA GLN A 410 -57.90 -6.14 -35.97
C GLN A 410 -59.15 -5.39 -35.45
N GLN A 411 -59.58 -5.57 -34.20
CA GLN A 411 -60.89 -5.06 -33.71
C GLN A 411 -60.82 -3.96 -32.63
N MET A 412 -59.68 -3.26 -32.48
CA MET A 412 -59.51 -2.16 -31.51
C MET A 412 -58.88 -0.92 -32.18
N GLY A 413 -59.68 -0.18 -32.96
CA GLY A 413 -59.20 1.00 -33.69
C GLY A 413 -60.25 2.09 -33.95
N GLN A 414 -60.16 3.18 -33.18
CA GLN A 414 -60.78 4.50 -33.42
C GLN A 414 -62.34 4.60 -33.37
N PRO A 415 -62.93 5.81 -33.33
CA PRO A 415 -62.61 6.94 -32.43
C PRO A 415 -63.86 7.67 -31.87
N GLY A 416 -63.67 8.66 -30.96
CA GLY A 416 -64.57 9.83 -30.93
C GLY A 416 -64.90 10.49 -29.57
N GLY A 417 -65.20 11.79 -29.63
CA GLY A 417 -66.11 12.48 -28.69
C GLY A 417 -65.50 13.30 -27.55
N ALA A 418 -65.77 14.60 -27.54
CA ALA A 418 -65.63 15.49 -26.36
C ALA A 418 -66.98 16.19 -26.08
N PRO A 419 -67.27 16.56 -24.82
CA PRO A 419 -67.87 17.90 -24.60
C PRO A 419 -67.50 18.63 -23.28
N THR A 420 -67.01 19.87 -23.43
CA THR A 420 -67.31 21.12 -22.67
C THR A 420 -67.64 21.16 -21.15
N GLY A 421 -66.71 21.72 -20.35
CA GLY A 421 -66.89 22.88 -19.41
C GLY A 421 -67.79 22.79 -18.15
N PRO A 422 -67.91 23.87 -17.33
CA PRO A 422 -67.29 25.23 -17.45
C PRO A 422 -66.72 25.91 -16.16
N GLY A 423 -65.90 26.97 -16.34
CA GLY A 423 -65.61 28.06 -15.36
C GLY A 423 -64.42 27.85 -14.40
N GLY A 424 -63.58 28.83 -14.01
CA GLY A 424 -63.36 30.26 -14.37
C GLY A 424 -62.09 30.77 -13.61
N ASN A 425 -61.44 31.92 -13.85
CA ASN A 425 -61.82 33.15 -14.54
C ASN A 425 -60.57 34.03 -14.92
N PHE A 426 -60.52 34.60 -16.15
CA PHE A 426 -59.75 35.78 -16.65
C PHE A 426 -58.18 35.84 -16.51
N ASN A 427 -57.33 36.21 -17.49
CA ASN A 427 -57.35 37.06 -18.72
C ASN A 427 -57.07 38.58 -18.46
N GLN A 428 -56.26 39.35 -19.23
CA GLN A 428 -55.45 39.15 -20.46
C GLN A 428 -53.97 39.62 -20.18
N GLN A 429 -53.08 40.29 -20.96
CA GLN A 429 -52.93 40.88 -22.32
C GLN A 429 -51.39 41.07 -22.57
N GLN A 430 -50.72 40.55 -23.63
CA GLN A 430 -50.57 40.98 -25.06
C GLN A 430 -49.52 42.10 -25.32
N GLN A 431 -48.96 42.33 -26.53
CA GLN A 431 -49.17 41.91 -27.96
C GLN A 431 -47.81 42.17 -28.71
N MET A 432 -47.32 41.55 -29.81
CA MET A 432 -47.65 40.41 -30.70
C MET A 432 -46.38 39.47 -30.81
N PHE A 433 -45.78 38.97 -31.91
CA PHE A 433 -46.01 38.95 -33.39
C PHE A 433 -45.27 37.77 -34.10
N ASP A 434 -45.27 37.76 -35.44
CA ASP A 434 -44.94 36.69 -36.43
C ASP A 434 -44.62 37.40 -37.79
N PRO A 435 -44.07 36.82 -38.92
CA PRO A 435 -43.91 35.41 -39.28
C PRO A 435 -42.50 35.03 -39.86
N SER A 436 -42.43 34.42 -41.06
CA SER A 436 -41.27 33.68 -41.61
C SER A 436 -41.14 33.71 -43.15
N GLN A 437 -40.04 33.16 -43.69
CA GLN A 437 -39.71 32.90 -45.14
C GLN A 437 -39.40 34.15 -46.00
N GLY A 438 -38.56 34.12 -47.06
CA GLY A 438 -37.64 33.10 -47.61
C GLY A 438 -37.23 33.41 -49.07
N GLY A 439 -36.02 33.03 -49.56
CA GLY A 439 -35.66 33.13 -51.00
C GLY A 439 -34.18 33.46 -51.34
N GLN A 440 -33.63 32.82 -52.39
CA GLN A 440 -32.20 32.80 -52.78
C GLN A 440 -31.67 34.03 -53.60
N PRO A 441 -30.33 34.28 -53.62
CA PRO A 441 -29.65 35.35 -54.38
C PRO A 441 -28.73 34.89 -55.55
N PRO A 442 -28.41 35.74 -56.56
CA PRO A 442 -27.42 35.42 -57.60
C PRO A 442 -26.25 36.44 -57.82
N GLN A 443 -25.02 35.96 -57.61
CA GLN A 443 -23.77 36.21 -58.37
C GLN A 443 -23.13 37.61 -58.57
N GLN A 444 -21.80 37.65 -58.33
CA GLN A 444 -20.74 37.65 -59.36
C GLN A 444 -19.33 37.47 -58.73
N HIS A 445 -18.18 37.33 -59.42
CA HIS A 445 -17.89 37.35 -60.87
C HIS A 445 -17.01 36.17 -61.36
N ARG A 446 -15.67 36.25 -61.26
CA ARG A 446 -14.62 35.40 -61.89
C ARG A 446 -13.29 35.54 -61.09
N THR A 447 -12.26 34.67 -61.13
CA THR A 447 -11.89 33.38 -61.81
C THR A 447 -10.72 32.75 -60.99
N GLY A 448 -10.16 31.54 -61.24
CA GLY A 448 -10.40 30.49 -62.24
C GLY A 448 -9.14 29.63 -62.51
N SER A 449 -9.32 28.40 -63.03
CA SER A 449 -8.30 27.31 -63.22
C SER A 449 -7.75 26.71 -61.90
N SER A 450 -7.72 25.40 -61.61
CA SER A 450 -7.73 24.11 -62.34
C SER A 450 -6.35 23.49 -62.61
N GLY A 451 -6.20 22.19 -62.27
CA GLY A 451 -4.98 21.39 -62.50
C GLY A 451 -4.86 20.16 -61.59
N SER A 452 -5.08 18.97 -62.14
CA SER A 452 -4.79 17.66 -61.49
C SER A 452 -3.48 17.09 -62.04
N GLY A 453 -2.63 16.46 -61.22
CA GLY A 453 -1.39 15.84 -61.70
C GLY A 453 -0.80 14.79 -60.75
N SER A 454 -0.44 13.62 -61.29
CA SER A 454 0.03 12.46 -60.53
C SER A 454 1.49 12.11 -60.82
N GLY A 455 2.31 12.03 -59.77
CA GLY A 455 3.38 11.05 -59.59
C GLY A 455 4.65 11.10 -60.46
N ARG A 456 5.82 11.01 -59.78
CA ARG A 456 6.95 10.18 -60.23
C ARG A 456 7.98 9.93 -59.12
N GLU A 457 8.55 8.74 -59.08
CA GLU A 457 9.84 8.46 -58.41
C GLU A 457 11.01 9.05 -59.23
N PRO A 458 12.25 9.04 -58.70
CA PRO A 458 13.10 7.88 -59.01
C PRO A 458 13.94 7.31 -57.84
N PHE A 459 14.32 6.05 -57.98
CA PHE A 459 15.30 5.31 -57.15
C PHE A 459 16.75 5.81 -57.28
N ASN A 460 17.50 5.78 -56.16
CA ASN A 460 18.89 5.26 -56.05
C ASN A 460 19.22 5.14 -54.53
N GLN A 461 19.46 3.99 -53.88
CA GLN A 461 20.43 2.89 -54.04
C GLN A 461 21.92 3.26 -53.79
N GLY A 462 22.55 2.49 -52.88
CA GLY A 462 23.98 2.53 -52.53
C GLY A 462 24.31 3.44 -51.33
N ALA A 463 25.07 3.03 -50.31
CA ALA A 463 25.66 1.70 -50.04
C ALA A 463 25.84 1.45 -48.52
N ALA A 464 26.07 0.20 -48.14
CA ALA A 464 26.16 -0.25 -46.76
C ALA A 464 27.51 0.06 -46.09
N GLY A 465 27.48 0.19 -44.76
CA GLY A 465 28.64 0.13 -43.86
C GLY A 465 28.15 -0.38 -42.51
N GLY A 466 28.81 -1.41 -41.94
CA GLY A 466 28.34 -2.10 -40.75
C GLY A 466 29.46 -2.42 -39.75
N GLY A 467 29.05 -2.81 -38.55
CA GLY A 467 29.93 -3.04 -37.40
C GLY A 467 29.95 -1.84 -36.44
N GLY A 468 29.85 -2.04 -35.12
CA GLY A 468 29.59 -3.29 -34.40
C GLY A 468 29.33 -3.04 -32.92
N TYR A 469 28.36 -3.75 -32.34
CA TYR A 469 27.98 -3.57 -30.94
C TYR A 469 28.94 -4.32 -30.02
N ALA A 470 29.83 -3.61 -29.35
CA ALA A 470 30.63 -4.13 -28.26
C ALA A 470 29.85 -4.01 -26.94
N MET A 471 29.51 -5.14 -26.31
CA MET A 471 28.94 -5.15 -24.96
C MET A 471 29.98 -4.67 -23.94
N GLY A 472 29.65 -3.63 -23.18
CA GLY A 472 30.37 -3.20 -21.98
C GLY A 472 29.39 -3.07 -20.83
N GLY A 473 29.21 -4.15 -20.06
CA GLY A 473 28.27 -4.16 -18.93
C GLY A 473 28.84 -3.40 -17.73
N ALA A 474 28.07 -2.46 -17.20
CA ALA A 474 28.19 -1.90 -15.86
C ALA A 474 26.78 -1.85 -15.26
N GLY A 475 26.66 -2.07 -13.95
CA GLY A 475 25.35 -2.19 -13.29
C GLY A 475 24.51 -0.92 -13.39
N SER A 476 23.22 -1.07 -13.68
CA SER A 476 22.24 0.02 -13.53
C SER A 476 21.73 0.06 -12.08
N PRO A 477 21.48 1.24 -11.49
CA PRO A 477 20.85 1.36 -10.17
C PRO A 477 19.50 0.63 -10.09
N THR A 478 19.19 0.09 -8.91
CA THR A 478 18.12 -0.91 -8.75
C THR A 478 16.77 -0.31 -8.36
N SER A 479 16.21 0.57 -9.20
CA SER A 479 14.77 0.85 -9.30
C SER A 479 14.01 1.23 -8.01
N TRP A 480 14.69 1.65 -6.95
CA TRP A 480 14.08 1.91 -5.63
C TRP A 480 14.48 3.29 -5.09
N GLU A 481 15.60 3.87 -5.56
CA GLU A 481 16.01 5.24 -5.23
C GLU A 481 14.88 6.24 -5.58
N GLY A 482 14.30 6.12 -6.77
CA GLY A 482 13.19 6.98 -7.21
C GLY A 482 11.86 6.79 -6.45
N MET A 483 11.78 5.85 -5.49
CA MET A 483 10.67 5.88 -4.53
C MET A 483 10.82 7.03 -3.52
N TYR A 484 12.06 7.42 -3.22
CA TYR A 484 12.48 8.26 -2.09
C TYR A 484 13.40 9.42 -2.54
N ASP A 485 12.98 10.21 -3.54
CA ASP A 485 13.64 11.47 -3.97
C ASP A 485 13.49 12.59 -2.89
N ASP A 486 13.95 12.32 -1.66
CA ASP A 486 14.00 13.26 -0.54
C ASP A 486 15.44 13.59 -0.08
N VAL A 487 16.45 13.00 -0.73
CA VAL A 487 17.88 13.37 -0.59
C VAL A 487 18.49 13.59 -2.00
N PRO A 488 19.21 14.70 -2.27
CA PRO A 488 19.79 14.94 -3.59
C PRO A 488 20.85 13.90 -3.99
N GLN A 489 20.75 13.35 -5.21
CA GLN A 489 21.71 12.35 -5.70
C GLN A 489 23.08 12.97 -6.07
N PRO A 490 24.21 12.29 -5.78
CA PRO A 490 25.55 12.82 -6.02
C PRO A 490 25.97 12.81 -7.51
N ASN A 491 26.67 13.86 -7.93
CA ASN A 491 27.14 14.06 -9.31
C ASN A 491 28.20 13.01 -9.74
N MET A 492 27.87 12.21 -10.76
CA MET A 492 28.69 11.13 -11.31
C MET A 492 29.22 11.41 -12.73
N ASN A 493 29.92 12.53 -12.96
CA ASN A 493 30.81 12.62 -14.13
C ASN A 493 32.02 13.57 -13.98
N ALA A 494 33.22 13.00 -13.81
CA ALA A 494 34.49 13.70 -13.89
C ALA A 494 35.33 13.15 -15.05
N GLY A 495 35.40 13.90 -16.16
CA GLY A 495 36.00 13.44 -17.42
C GLY A 495 37.49 13.08 -17.31
N ARG A 496 37.86 11.93 -17.90
CA ARG A 496 39.22 11.34 -17.82
C ARG A 496 40.25 12.05 -18.73
N GLY A 497 40.57 13.31 -18.43
CA GLY A 497 41.64 14.06 -19.08
C GLY A 497 43.03 13.61 -18.61
N GLY A 498 43.80 12.94 -19.47
CA GLY A 498 45.12 12.41 -19.11
C GLY A 498 46.30 13.34 -19.45
N PHE A 499 47.29 13.43 -18.56
CA PHE A 499 48.60 14.04 -18.84
C PHE A 499 49.76 13.18 -18.33
N ARG A 500 50.92 13.29 -18.99
CA ARG A 500 52.08 12.42 -18.78
C ARG A 500 53.39 13.21 -18.69
N GLY A 501 53.93 13.38 -17.48
CA GLY A 501 55.38 13.48 -17.27
C GLY A 501 55.96 14.75 -16.62
N HIS A 502 57.16 14.54 -16.07
CA HIS A 502 58.23 15.50 -15.71
C HIS A 502 58.11 16.41 -14.46
N ARG A 503 58.77 15.92 -13.40
CA ARG A 503 59.86 16.58 -12.64
C ARG A 503 59.85 18.11 -12.50
N GLY A 504 59.74 18.56 -11.25
CA GLY A 504 60.26 19.82 -10.75
C GLY A 504 60.02 19.92 -9.24
N GLY A 505 60.95 20.45 -8.45
CA GLY A 505 60.76 20.62 -7.00
C GLY A 505 61.85 21.46 -6.38
N HIS A 506 61.56 22.06 -5.21
CA HIS A 506 62.54 22.68 -4.32
C HIS A 506 62.03 22.70 -2.87
N GLN A 507 62.96 22.78 -1.92
CA GLN A 507 62.70 22.82 -0.47
C GLN A 507 62.75 24.26 0.07
N GLY A 508 62.14 24.53 1.23
CA GLY A 508 62.28 25.79 1.97
C GLY A 508 61.61 25.77 3.36
N SER A 509 62.41 25.86 4.42
CA SER A 509 62.05 25.86 5.87
C SER A 509 63.32 26.26 6.68
N PRO A 510 63.29 26.53 8.01
CA PRO A 510 62.18 26.60 8.98
C PRO A 510 61.78 28.07 9.34
N ASP A 511 61.88 28.77 10.50
CA ASP A 511 62.43 28.58 11.87
C ASP A 511 61.66 29.49 12.91
N PRO A 512 61.83 29.35 14.27
CA PRO A 512 60.79 29.73 15.25
C PRO A 512 61.20 30.73 16.37
N ALA A 513 60.25 31.07 17.28
CA ALA A 513 60.57 31.62 18.61
C ALA A 513 59.49 31.40 19.71
N HIS A 514 59.91 30.78 20.82
CA HIS A 514 59.52 31.02 22.23
C HIS A 514 58.14 30.56 22.81
N ALA A 515 58.21 29.96 24.00
CA ALA A 515 57.09 29.69 24.93
C ALA A 515 57.59 29.56 26.39
N PRO A 516 56.88 30.12 27.38
CA PRO A 516 56.86 29.60 28.77
C PRO A 516 55.46 29.75 29.44
N PRO A 517 55.28 29.48 30.75
CA PRO A 517 55.32 28.17 31.42
C PRO A 517 53.98 27.84 32.14
N ALA A 518 53.95 26.81 33.01
CA ALA A 518 52.72 26.27 33.61
C ALA A 518 52.37 26.76 35.04
N ASN A 519 51.12 26.49 35.46
CA ASN A 519 50.49 26.62 36.78
C ASN A 519 50.20 28.04 37.34
N ALA A 520 48.96 28.49 37.12
CA ALA A 520 48.23 29.44 37.99
C ALA A 520 46.70 29.14 37.97
N PRO A 521 45.92 29.43 39.03
CA PRO A 521 44.54 28.93 39.18
C PRO A 521 43.41 29.98 39.04
N THR A 522 42.16 29.51 39.23
CA THR A 522 40.87 30.25 39.39
C THR A 522 40.07 30.61 38.12
N GLY A 523 38.78 30.89 38.33
CA GLY A 523 37.70 30.80 37.34
C GLY A 523 37.07 32.14 36.89
N PRO A 524 35.76 32.16 36.56
CA PRO A 524 35.32 32.77 35.30
C PRO A 524 34.72 34.18 35.39
N LYS A 525 34.79 34.94 34.28
CA LYS A 525 33.73 35.89 33.85
C LYS A 525 33.82 36.34 32.37
N ASN A 526 32.82 35.91 31.61
CA ASN A 526 32.07 36.57 30.53
C ASN A 526 32.71 37.42 29.40
N ALA A 527 32.30 37.01 28.18
CA ALA A 527 31.74 37.81 27.09
C ALA A 527 32.66 38.63 26.16
N GLY A 528 32.27 38.67 24.87
CA GLY A 528 32.72 39.72 23.95
C GLY A 528 33.42 39.32 22.64
N LYS A 529 33.03 38.23 21.95
CA LYS A 529 33.16 38.05 20.47
C LYS A 529 32.51 36.73 19.98
N PRO A 530 31.77 36.73 18.86
CA PRO A 530 31.41 35.49 18.15
C PRO A 530 32.59 34.99 17.29
N GLY A 531 32.67 33.67 17.07
CA GLY A 531 33.60 33.08 16.10
C GLY A 531 34.91 32.51 16.65
N ALA A 532 34.86 31.65 17.67
CA ALA A 532 35.95 30.73 18.00
C ALA A 532 35.44 29.42 18.63
N ASN A 533 36.14 28.33 18.34
CA ASN A 533 36.06 27.01 19.00
C ASN A 533 34.75 26.20 18.87
N TYR A 534 34.65 25.43 17.79
CA TYR A 534 34.77 23.98 17.94
C TYR A 534 35.63 23.41 16.79
N ARG A 535 36.81 22.88 17.12
CA ARG A 535 37.71 22.22 16.16
C ARG A 535 38.12 20.84 16.66
N GLY A 536 37.12 20.00 16.92
CA GLY A 536 37.33 18.57 17.20
C GLY A 536 37.76 17.86 15.92
N GLY A 537 38.97 17.34 15.88
CA GLY A 537 39.50 16.63 14.71
C GLY A 537 39.17 15.13 14.76
N GLY A 538 38.17 14.69 13.99
CA GLY A 538 37.87 13.27 13.77
C GLY A 538 37.89 12.95 12.27
N ARG A 539 38.75 12.03 11.83
CA ARG A 539 38.84 11.58 10.42
C ARG A 539 38.10 10.25 10.21
N SER A 540 36.78 10.32 10.31
CA SER A 540 35.81 9.42 9.67
C SER A 540 34.46 10.17 9.68
N GLY A 541 33.53 10.01 8.76
CA GLY A 541 33.43 9.06 7.66
C GLY A 541 32.05 9.22 7.02
N ASN A 542 31.62 10.46 6.80
CA ASN A 542 30.24 10.79 6.47
C ASN A 542 30.14 11.27 5.01
N ARG A 543 29.32 10.60 4.19
CA ARG A 543 29.23 10.77 2.72
C ARG A 543 27.80 10.96 2.18
N GLY A 544 26.86 11.42 3.01
CA GLY A 544 25.68 12.12 2.49
C GLY A 544 26.08 13.39 1.71
N ALA A 545 25.29 13.78 0.71
CA ALA A 545 25.64 14.88 -0.19
C ALA A 545 25.59 16.26 0.52
N LEU A 546 26.77 16.78 0.88
CA LEU A 546 26.93 18.09 1.51
C LEU A 546 26.81 19.24 0.49
N GLY A 547 25.58 19.57 0.11
CA GLY A 547 25.25 20.84 -0.55
C GLY A 547 25.17 22.01 0.44
N THR A 548 25.41 23.22 -0.05
CA THR A 548 25.29 24.48 0.68
C THR A 548 23.83 24.90 0.78
N ALA A 549 23.14 24.43 1.82
CA ALA A 549 21.74 24.77 2.07
C ALA A 549 21.57 26.25 2.45
N LEU A 550 20.73 26.98 1.71
CA LEU A 550 20.47 28.40 1.91
C LEU A 550 19.58 28.65 3.14
N ASP A 551 20.00 29.59 4.00
CA ASP A 551 19.11 30.18 5.01
C ASP A 551 18.04 31.07 4.32
N TRP A 552 16.91 31.28 4.99
CA TRP A 552 15.69 31.85 4.39
C TRP A 552 15.84 33.17 3.59
N PRO A 553 16.66 34.17 4.00
CA PRO A 553 16.80 35.41 3.22
C PRO A 553 17.26 35.18 1.77
N ASP A 554 18.16 34.22 1.56
CA ASP A 554 18.71 33.90 0.24
C ASP A 554 17.83 32.88 -0.48
N ALA A 555 17.31 31.89 0.25
CA ALA A 555 16.33 30.94 -0.28
C ALA A 555 15.08 31.67 -0.85
N LYS A 556 14.61 32.74 -0.19
CA LYS A 556 13.48 33.57 -0.66
C LYS A 556 13.79 34.31 -1.96
N GLN A 557 15.04 34.73 -2.19
CA GLN A 557 15.47 35.36 -3.45
C GLN A 557 15.48 34.34 -4.59
N ARG A 558 15.93 33.10 -4.33
CA ARG A 558 15.99 32.01 -5.32
C ARG A 558 14.67 31.26 -5.52
N ALA A 559 13.67 31.46 -4.67
CA ALA A 559 12.38 30.77 -4.71
C ALA A 559 11.61 30.90 -6.03
N GLY A 560 11.81 31.97 -6.80
CA GLY A 560 11.27 32.13 -8.15
C GLY A 560 11.93 31.20 -9.16
N GLN A 561 13.27 31.15 -9.16
CA GLN A 561 14.09 30.29 -10.03
C GLN A 561 13.72 28.81 -9.80
N VAL A 562 13.70 28.34 -8.55
CA VAL A 562 13.31 26.96 -8.21
C VAL A 562 11.90 26.62 -8.71
N ARG A 563 10.94 27.53 -8.58
CA ARG A 563 9.55 27.28 -9.04
C ARG A 563 9.47 27.17 -10.56
N GLU A 564 10.13 28.07 -11.29
CA GLU A 564 10.20 28.04 -12.76
C GLU A 564 10.90 26.76 -13.27
N TRP A 565 12.02 26.38 -12.64
CA TRP A 565 12.82 25.23 -13.01
C TRP A 565 12.11 23.91 -12.66
N GLY A 566 11.40 23.86 -11.53
CA GLY A 566 10.53 22.74 -11.14
C GLY A 566 9.33 22.53 -12.06
N ILE A 567 8.74 23.59 -12.64
CA ILE A 567 7.70 23.48 -13.69
C ILE A 567 8.29 22.81 -14.94
N LYS A 568 9.50 23.20 -15.36
CA LYS A 568 10.18 22.62 -16.53
C LYS A 568 10.53 21.15 -16.32
N GLN A 569 11.05 20.77 -15.15
CA GLN A 569 11.28 19.37 -14.78
C GLN A 569 9.96 18.57 -14.75
N LEU A 570 8.91 19.08 -14.12
CA LEU A 570 7.58 18.44 -14.10
C LEU A 570 7.01 18.21 -15.50
N LEU A 571 7.12 19.20 -16.40
CA LEU A 571 6.68 19.06 -17.79
C LEU A 571 7.53 18.05 -18.58
N GLU A 572 8.82 17.95 -18.30
CA GLU A 572 9.68 16.95 -18.91
C GLU A 572 9.36 15.52 -18.42
N ILE A 573 9.15 15.32 -17.11
CA ILE A 573 8.65 14.06 -16.52
C ILE A 573 7.29 13.69 -17.14
N TRP A 574 6.36 14.65 -17.21
CA TRP A 574 5.07 14.50 -17.86
C TRP A 574 5.20 14.03 -19.31
N ASN A 575 6.04 14.69 -20.10
CA ASN A 575 6.23 14.33 -21.51
C ASN A 575 6.90 12.96 -21.69
N LYS A 576 7.86 12.59 -20.83
CA LYS A 576 8.50 11.26 -20.78
C LYS A 576 7.56 10.14 -20.31
N ALA A 577 6.56 10.42 -19.48
CA ALA A 577 5.82 9.38 -18.75
C ALA A 577 4.29 9.36 -18.92
N LYS A 578 3.65 10.37 -19.53
CA LYS A 578 2.18 10.42 -19.70
C LYS A 578 1.58 9.24 -20.48
N GLY A 579 2.35 8.65 -21.40
CA GLY A 579 1.98 7.44 -22.16
C GLY A 579 2.46 6.12 -21.55
N LYS A 580 2.97 6.12 -20.31
CA LYS A 580 3.59 4.95 -19.68
C LYS A 580 2.53 4.00 -19.10
N GLU A 581 2.51 2.77 -19.59
CA GLU A 581 1.82 1.64 -18.96
C GLU A 581 2.85 0.67 -18.35
N ARG A 582 2.43 -0.07 -17.30
CA ARG A 582 3.16 -1.16 -16.65
C ARG A 582 2.22 -2.31 -16.34
N ASP A 583 2.62 -3.54 -16.68
CA ASP A 583 1.75 -4.72 -16.53
C ASP A 583 1.64 -5.24 -15.09
N ALA A 584 2.43 -4.70 -14.15
CA ALA A 584 2.39 -5.05 -12.74
C ALA A 584 2.07 -3.82 -11.86
N MET A 585 0.98 -3.89 -11.11
CA MET A 585 0.89 -3.15 -9.85
C MET A 585 1.98 -3.67 -8.91
N LEU A 586 2.61 -2.75 -8.20
CA LEU A 586 3.61 -3.02 -7.16
C LEU A 586 3.24 -2.15 -5.97
N TRP A 587 3.67 -2.52 -4.76
CA TRP A 587 3.46 -1.68 -3.59
C TRP A 587 4.59 -1.85 -2.57
N GLY A 588 4.64 -0.96 -1.58
CA GLY A 588 5.59 -1.02 -0.47
C GLY A 588 4.99 -0.35 0.76
N ASP A 589 5.40 -0.81 1.94
CA ASP A 589 5.07 -0.24 3.24
C ASP A 589 6.30 0.45 3.85
N GLU A 590 6.06 1.55 4.56
CA GLU A 590 7.07 2.40 5.18
C GLU A 590 6.80 2.43 6.69
N VAL A 591 7.76 1.94 7.49
CA VAL A 591 7.62 1.75 8.95
C VAL A 591 8.66 2.59 9.68
N GLU A 592 8.17 3.50 10.53
CA GLU A 592 9.01 4.38 11.34
C GLU A 592 9.10 3.89 12.81
N TYR A 593 10.32 3.89 13.36
CA TYR A 593 10.65 3.46 14.72
C TYR A 593 11.21 4.62 15.54
N LEU A 594 10.94 4.63 16.85
CA LEU A 594 11.71 5.37 17.84
C LEU A 594 12.82 4.48 18.41
N VAL A 595 14.02 5.02 18.54
CA VAL A 595 15.15 4.38 19.23
C VAL A 595 15.21 4.90 20.67
N VAL A 596 14.92 4.04 21.64
CA VAL A 596 14.93 4.38 23.07
C VAL A 596 16.06 3.68 23.81
N THR A 597 16.68 4.34 24.79
CA THR A 597 17.50 3.66 25.80
C THR A 597 16.62 3.25 26.98
N TYR A 598 16.71 1.97 27.35
CA TYR A 598 15.91 1.33 28.39
C TYR A 598 16.75 0.30 29.16
N SER A 599 16.63 0.33 30.48
CA SER A 599 17.09 -0.73 31.37
C SER A 599 16.03 -0.98 32.45
N LYS A 600 15.97 -2.22 32.96
CA LYS A 600 15.10 -2.56 34.10
C LYS A 600 15.59 -1.86 35.38
N ASP A 601 16.90 -1.67 35.51
CA ASP A 601 17.55 -1.15 36.71
C ASP A 601 17.65 0.39 36.71
N GLU A 602 17.73 1.06 35.55
CA GLU A 602 17.68 2.52 35.48
C GLU A 602 16.25 3.05 35.66
N PRO A 603 16.04 4.15 36.41
CA PRO A 603 14.70 4.73 36.57
C PRO A 603 14.21 5.51 35.35
N LYS A 604 15.11 5.87 34.43
CA LYS A 604 14.83 6.70 33.25
C LYS A 604 14.77 5.89 31.96
N VAL A 605 14.02 6.44 31.00
CA VAL A 605 13.99 6.03 29.59
C VAL A 605 14.23 7.28 28.76
N ARG A 606 15.13 7.20 27.78
CA ARG A 606 15.53 8.34 26.94
C ARG A 606 15.39 8.01 25.46
N LEU A 607 15.37 9.03 24.62
CA LEU A 607 15.57 8.90 23.18
C LEU A 607 17.07 8.77 22.88
N SER A 608 17.52 7.68 22.25
CA SER A 608 18.91 7.56 21.80
C SER A 608 19.13 8.43 20.57
N LEU A 609 20.06 9.38 20.64
CA LEU A 609 20.40 10.25 19.50
C LEU A 609 21.44 9.60 18.56
N ARG A 610 21.48 8.26 18.51
CA ARG A 610 22.48 7.47 17.77
C ARG A 610 22.03 6.96 16.39
N GLN A 611 21.00 7.53 15.79
CA GLN A 611 20.50 7.15 14.46
C GLN A 611 21.62 6.97 13.41
N ALA A 612 22.50 7.98 13.25
CA ALA A 612 23.56 7.96 12.24
C ALA A 612 24.63 6.89 12.55
N GLU A 613 24.92 6.69 13.83
CA GLU A 613 25.84 5.69 14.34
C GLU A 613 25.27 4.27 14.15
N ILE A 614 23.95 4.08 14.24
CA ILE A 614 23.26 2.80 13.99
C ILE A 614 23.16 2.51 12.49
N LEU A 615 22.82 3.50 11.66
CA LEU A 615 22.88 3.39 10.20
C LEU A 615 24.31 3.09 9.71
N THR A 616 25.33 3.63 10.38
CA THR A 616 26.74 3.27 10.10
C THR A 616 27.06 1.84 10.53
N ALA A 617 26.60 1.37 11.69
CA ALA A 617 26.79 -0.02 12.12
C ALA A 617 26.10 -1.05 11.20
N LEU A 618 24.90 -0.71 10.70
CA LEU A 618 24.21 -1.47 9.65
C LEU A 618 25.00 -1.45 8.32
N ALA A 619 25.58 -0.30 7.95
CA ALA A 619 26.36 -0.15 6.73
C ALA A 619 27.72 -0.87 6.76
N GLU A 620 28.38 -0.93 7.91
CA GLU A 620 29.68 -1.58 8.09
C GLU A 620 29.56 -3.10 8.38
N SER A 621 28.34 -3.61 8.58
CA SER A 621 28.06 -5.01 8.91
C SER A 621 28.51 -5.99 7.81
N PRO A 622 29.54 -6.84 8.05
CA PRO A 622 30.11 -7.69 6.99
C PRO A 622 29.18 -8.80 6.50
N ASP A 623 28.18 -9.18 7.29
CA ASP A 623 27.21 -10.21 6.90
C ASP A 623 26.08 -9.61 6.05
N LEU A 624 25.51 -8.47 6.45
CA LEU A 624 24.53 -7.75 5.63
C LEU A 624 25.13 -7.29 4.30
N ALA A 625 26.42 -6.92 4.27
CA ALA A 625 27.12 -6.58 3.03
C ALA A 625 27.22 -7.75 2.02
N LYS A 626 27.33 -9.01 2.49
CA LYS A 626 27.32 -10.21 1.62
C LYS A 626 25.94 -10.47 1.01
N GLU A 627 24.88 -10.11 1.74
CA GLU A 627 23.49 -10.33 1.34
C GLU A 627 22.90 -9.18 0.49
N GLY A 628 23.71 -8.16 0.15
CA GLY A 628 23.34 -7.08 -0.79
C GLY A 628 23.08 -5.72 -0.14
N GLY A 629 23.37 -5.58 1.16
CA GLY A 629 23.28 -4.33 1.91
C GLY A 629 21.87 -3.89 2.29
N CYS A 630 21.78 -3.07 3.32
CA CYS A 630 20.54 -2.52 3.89
C CYS A 630 20.56 -0.99 4.07
N VAL A 631 21.70 -0.31 3.84
CA VAL A 631 21.80 1.17 3.88
C VAL A 631 22.47 1.69 2.59
N PRO A 632 21.74 1.79 1.46
CA PRO A 632 22.30 2.17 0.16
C PRO A 632 23.01 3.53 0.14
N GLU A 633 22.60 4.48 0.99
CA GLU A 633 23.27 5.78 1.13
C GLU A 633 24.73 5.67 1.61
N LEU A 634 25.06 4.58 2.31
CA LEU A 634 26.37 4.34 2.94
C LEU A 634 27.10 3.11 2.37
N GLN A 635 26.43 2.26 1.59
CA GLN A 635 26.96 0.99 1.08
C GLN A 635 26.95 0.92 -0.46
N ASP A 636 28.15 0.79 -1.05
CA ASP A 636 28.33 0.40 -2.46
C ASP A 636 28.58 -1.12 -2.52
N VAL A 637 27.51 -1.90 -2.75
CA VAL A 637 27.53 -3.38 -2.74
C VAL A 637 26.76 -3.96 -3.92
N ALA A 638 27.37 -4.94 -4.59
CA ALA A 638 26.76 -5.61 -5.73
C ALA A 638 25.63 -6.56 -5.28
N ARG A 639 24.39 -6.27 -5.69
CA ARG A 639 23.20 -7.08 -5.40
C ARG A 639 23.14 -8.35 -6.25
N GLU A 640 24.09 -9.26 -6.03
CA GLU A 640 24.13 -10.62 -6.62
C GLU A 640 23.39 -11.67 -5.78
N SER A 641 22.97 -11.29 -4.56
CA SER A 641 22.18 -12.13 -3.64
C SER A 641 20.77 -12.42 -4.18
N SER A 642 20.26 -13.62 -3.89
CA SER A 642 18.85 -13.97 -4.12
C SER A 642 17.91 -13.56 -2.97
N ILE A 643 18.49 -13.10 -1.86
CA ILE A 643 17.79 -12.51 -0.71
C ILE A 643 17.89 -11.00 -0.84
N THR A 644 16.75 -10.30 -0.79
CA THR A 644 16.69 -8.83 -0.78
C THR A 644 16.50 -8.35 0.66
N LEU A 645 17.58 -7.92 1.32
CA LEU A 645 17.51 -7.33 2.65
C LEU A 645 16.62 -6.06 2.67
N PRO A 646 15.88 -5.80 3.78
CA PRO A 646 15.18 -4.54 3.97
C PRO A 646 16.11 -3.32 3.91
N VAL A 647 15.56 -2.15 3.58
CA VAL A 647 16.31 -0.90 3.46
C VAL A 647 15.96 0.04 4.62
N PHE A 648 16.99 0.61 5.26
CA PHE A 648 16.86 1.58 6.35
C PHE A 648 17.26 2.99 5.89
N HIS A 649 16.47 3.98 6.32
CA HIS A 649 16.63 5.38 5.92
C HIS A 649 16.70 6.34 7.14
N PRO A 650 17.35 7.50 7.00
CA PRO A 650 17.35 8.57 8.00
C PRO A 650 16.06 9.40 7.99
N GLU A 651 15.42 9.56 9.16
CA GLU A 651 14.29 10.49 9.36
C GLU A 651 14.71 11.74 10.18
N PHE A 652 13.82 12.73 10.29
CA PHE A 652 14.04 14.03 10.92
C PHE A 652 14.55 13.94 12.35
N GLY A 653 13.98 13.05 13.18
CA GLY A 653 14.44 12.86 14.55
C GLY A 653 15.75 12.09 14.57
N ARG A 654 16.78 12.60 15.28
CA ARG A 654 18.07 11.88 15.46
C ARG A 654 17.95 10.58 16.29
N PHE A 655 16.73 10.28 16.72
CA PHE A 655 16.27 9.10 17.47
C PHE A 655 15.26 8.27 16.68
N MET A 656 15.04 8.56 15.40
CA MET A 656 14.14 7.80 14.54
C MET A 656 14.92 6.89 13.59
N LEU A 657 14.30 5.81 13.13
CA LEU A 657 14.72 5.05 11.94
C LEU A 657 13.49 4.80 11.09
N GLU A 658 13.59 4.94 9.77
CA GLU A 658 12.60 4.39 8.84
C GLU A 658 13.15 3.08 8.26
N ALA A 659 12.28 2.09 8.05
CA ALA A 659 12.63 0.87 7.33
C ALA A 659 11.53 0.41 6.37
N THR A 660 11.96 -0.03 5.18
CA THR A 660 11.14 -0.34 4.01
C THR A 660 11.53 -1.72 3.44
N PRO A 661 10.65 -2.43 2.72
CA PRO A 661 10.98 -3.76 2.20
C PRO A 661 12.08 -3.68 1.13
N GLY A 662 12.93 -4.72 1.08
CA GLY A 662 14.13 -4.78 0.22
C GLY A 662 13.86 -4.71 -1.29
N LYS A 663 12.60 -4.88 -1.67
CA LYS A 663 12.04 -4.78 -3.01
C LYS A 663 10.55 -4.39 -2.88
N PRO A 664 9.91 -3.88 -3.94
CA PRO A 664 8.45 -3.79 -3.98
C PRO A 664 7.79 -5.17 -3.80
N TRP A 665 6.72 -5.20 -3.03
CA TRP A 665 5.74 -6.28 -3.02
C TRP A 665 4.97 -6.32 -4.34
N GLY A 666 4.80 -7.52 -4.89
CA GLY A 666 3.96 -7.80 -6.05
C GLY A 666 2.47 -7.97 -5.73
N ILE A 667 1.78 -8.65 -6.65
CA ILE A 667 0.33 -8.87 -6.60
C ILE A 667 -0.07 -10.24 -6.02
N GLY A 668 0.87 -11.10 -5.64
CA GLY A 668 0.56 -12.42 -5.09
C GLY A 668 -0.28 -12.32 -3.82
N PHE A 669 -1.22 -13.25 -3.59
CA PHE A 669 -1.95 -13.29 -2.31
C PHE A 669 -1.11 -13.88 -1.18
N LYS A 670 -0.19 -14.80 -1.48
CA LYS A 670 0.80 -15.32 -0.51
C LYS A 670 1.82 -14.25 -0.10
N GLU A 671 2.19 -13.40 -1.05
CA GLU A 671 3.12 -12.29 -0.86
C GLU A 671 2.57 -11.23 0.12
N LEU A 672 1.25 -11.17 0.35
CA LEU A 672 0.64 -10.38 1.42
C LEU A 672 0.94 -10.93 2.82
N LEU A 673 1.34 -12.20 2.94
CA LEU A 673 1.71 -12.82 4.21
C LEU A 673 3.21 -12.63 4.53
N ASP A 674 4.05 -12.38 3.51
CA ASP A 674 5.48 -12.11 3.66
C ASP A 674 5.79 -10.73 4.30
N VAL A 675 4.80 -9.83 4.33
CA VAL A 675 4.88 -8.46 4.88
C VAL A 675 5.25 -8.45 6.36
N GLU A 676 4.61 -9.29 7.18
CA GLU A 676 4.88 -9.32 8.62
C GLU A 676 6.23 -9.97 8.98
N PRO A 677 6.64 -11.11 8.37
CA PRO A 677 8.02 -11.61 8.45
C PRO A 677 9.08 -10.56 8.10
N ASP A 678 8.84 -9.72 7.08
CA ASP A 678 9.77 -8.66 6.68
C ASP A 678 9.81 -7.48 7.68
N MET A 679 8.66 -7.03 8.20
CA MET A 679 8.63 -6.04 9.31
C MET A 679 9.37 -6.54 10.56
N LYS A 680 9.20 -7.82 10.92
CA LYS A 680 9.96 -8.48 12.00
C LYS A 680 11.44 -8.56 11.70
N LEU A 681 11.81 -8.84 10.44
CA LEU A 681 13.20 -8.86 9.99
C LEU A 681 13.84 -7.47 10.09
N ARG A 682 13.12 -6.39 9.70
CA ARG A 682 13.54 -5.00 9.91
C ARG A 682 13.82 -4.72 11.39
N ARG A 683 12.86 -5.02 12.27
CA ARG A 683 12.99 -4.81 13.72
C ARG A 683 14.16 -5.58 14.32
N LYS A 684 14.33 -6.85 13.93
CA LYS A 684 15.44 -7.71 14.35
C LYS A 684 16.79 -7.14 13.88
N ILE A 685 16.95 -6.86 12.59
CA ILE A 685 18.19 -6.30 12.03
C ILE A 685 18.57 -4.99 12.72
N ALA A 686 17.60 -4.11 12.97
CA ALA A 686 17.83 -2.86 13.71
C ALA A 686 18.33 -3.14 15.15
N LYS A 687 17.67 -4.02 15.91
CA LYS A 687 18.08 -4.35 17.28
C LYS A 687 19.44 -5.06 17.35
N ASP A 688 19.77 -5.92 16.38
CA ASP A 688 21.06 -6.62 16.31
C ASP A 688 22.26 -5.66 16.13
N HIS A 689 22.03 -4.45 15.59
CA HIS A 689 23.07 -3.43 15.34
C HIS A 689 22.99 -2.23 16.31
N MET A 690 22.16 -2.34 17.35
CA MET A 690 22.01 -1.37 18.45
C MET A 690 22.84 -1.78 19.68
N HIS A 691 22.99 -0.87 20.64
CA HIS A 691 23.52 -1.22 21.96
C HIS A 691 22.54 -2.12 22.73
N ALA A 692 23.05 -2.83 23.75
CA ALA A 692 22.26 -3.79 24.53
C ALA A 692 21.02 -3.15 25.19
N ASN A 693 21.15 -1.90 25.66
CA ASN A 693 20.10 -1.08 26.26
C ASN A 693 19.25 -0.27 25.25
N GLU A 694 19.55 -0.29 23.95
CA GLU A 694 18.80 0.44 22.91
C GLU A 694 17.73 -0.43 22.25
N TYR A 695 16.55 0.10 21.97
CA TYR A 695 15.44 -0.68 21.38
C TYR A 695 14.71 0.07 20.26
N PRO A 696 14.43 -0.57 19.10
CA PRO A 696 13.57 -0.04 18.05
C PRO A 696 12.11 -0.32 18.40
N ILE A 697 11.41 0.68 18.96
CA ILE A 697 9.99 0.59 19.29
C ILE A 697 9.14 1.28 18.23
N THR A 698 7.98 0.71 17.91
CA THR A 698 6.98 1.33 17.03
C THR A 698 5.91 1.97 17.91
N LEU A 699 6.14 3.25 18.24
CA LEU A 699 5.24 4.08 19.03
C LEU A 699 5.19 5.47 18.39
N THR A 700 4.00 6.03 18.25
CA THR A 700 3.75 7.20 17.39
C THR A 700 4.39 8.48 17.90
N THR A 701 4.48 8.67 19.21
CA THR A 701 5.25 9.77 19.84
C THR A 701 6.00 9.26 21.07
N PHE A 702 7.15 9.86 21.37
CA PHE A 702 7.82 9.62 22.65
C PHE A 702 7.09 10.41 23.75
N PRO A 703 6.47 9.77 24.76
CA PRO A 703 5.48 10.43 25.62
C PRO A 703 5.97 11.70 26.33
N ARG A 704 7.24 11.74 26.74
CA ARG A 704 7.89 12.85 27.48
C ARG A 704 8.93 13.62 26.67
N ILE A 705 8.87 13.61 25.33
CA ILE A 705 9.75 14.46 24.51
C ILE A 705 9.55 15.93 24.91
N GLY A 706 10.65 16.66 25.13
CA GLY A 706 10.60 18.07 25.55
C GLY A 706 10.07 18.34 26.97
N CYS A 707 9.93 17.31 27.81
CA CYS A 707 9.73 17.54 29.25
C CYS A 707 10.99 18.18 29.89
N PRO A 708 10.84 18.98 30.96
CA PRO A 708 11.98 19.45 31.74
C PRO A 708 12.80 18.29 32.31
N GLY A 709 14.12 18.34 32.11
CA GLY A 709 15.08 17.36 32.60
C GLY A 709 15.73 16.51 31.50
N ASP A 710 16.32 15.40 31.92
CA ASP A 710 17.03 14.44 31.05
C ASP A 710 16.03 13.46 30.38
N PHE A 711 15.90 13.58 29.05
CA PHE A 711 15.07 12.73 28.17
C PHE A 711 15.78 12.26 26.87
N THR A 712 17.06 12.57 26.66
CA THR A 712 17.84 12.15 25.47
C THR A 712 19.18 11.55 25.88
N GLU A 713 19.69 10.59 25.10
CA GLU A 713 21.01 9.99 25.32
C GLU A 713 21.90 10.15 24.07
N PRO A 714 23.01 10.91 24.16
CA PRO A 714 23.43 11.75 25.28
C PRO A 714 22.48 12.94 25.53
N TYR A 715 22.53 13.50 26.73
CA TYR A 715 21.70 14.64 27.13
C TYR A 715 22.23 15.96 26.57
N TYR A 716 21.35 16.76 25.97
CA TYR A 716 21.61 18.14 25.59
C TYR A 716 20.53 19.07 26.19
N PRO A 717 20.90 20.19 26.85
CA PRO A 717 19.94 21.15 27.34
C PRO A 717 19.26 21.92 26.18
N PRO A 718 18.01 22.39 26.33
CA PRO A 718 17.32 23.19 25.31
C PRO A 718 18.16 24.40 24.89
N SER A 719 18.62 24.35 23.63
CA SER A 719 19.64 25.24 23.08
C SER A 719 19.71 25.08 21.56
N GLY A 720 20.57 25.85 20.91
CA GLY A 720 20.67 25.87 19.45
C GLY A 720 19.90 27.02 18.81
N SER A 721 20.20 27.27 17.54
CA SER A 721 19.83 28.48 16.80
C SER A 721 18.90 28.21 15.61
N LYS A 722 18.76 26.95 15.19
CA LYS A 722 17.92 26.53 14.07
C LYS A 722 16.47 26.32 14.53
N LEU A 723 16.21 25.47 15.54
CA LEU A 723 14.89 25.27 16.13
C LEU A 723 14.48 26.42 17.06
N ARG A 724 15.39 26.87 17.95
CA ARG A 724 15.12 27.89 19.00
C ARG A 724 14.01 27.54 20.00
N SER A 725 13.82 26.25 20.26
CA SER A 725 12.82 25.76 21.22
C SER A 725 13.23 26.07 22.66
N GLN A 726 12.25 26.33 23.52
CA GLN A 726 12.46 26.33 24.98
C GLN A 726 12.50 24.91 25.59
N PHE A 727 12.12 23.89 24.82
CA PHE A 727 11.88 22.51 25.28
C PHE A 727 12.86 21.47 24.72
N VAL A 728 13.34 21.64 23.49
CA VAL A 728 14.23 20.68 22.80
C VAL A 728 15.52 21.32 22.28
N PRO A 729 16.67 20.61 22.28
CA PRO A 729 17.91 21.06 21.67
C PRO A 729 17.87 21.02 20.13
N ASP A 730 18.74 21.73 19.42
CA ASP A 730 18.93 21.54 17.97
C ASP A 730 19.36 20.09 17.65
N GLU A 731 20.14 19.45 18.54
CA GLU A 731 20.61 18.06 18.44
C GLU A 731 19.51 16.99 18.48
N ILE A 732 18.25 17.37 18.74
CA ILE A 732 17.08 16.49 18.60
C ILE A 732 16.83 16.12 17.12
N ALA A 733 17.26 16.98 16.21
CA ALA A 733 17.14 16.80 14.77
C ALA A 733 18.36 16.08 14.20
N ASN A 734 18.13 15.31 13.16
CA ASN A 734 19.15 14.62 12.38
C ASN A 734 20.21 15.63 11.86
N PRO A 735 21.52 15.33 11.98
CA PRO A 735 22.59 16.26 11.63
C PRO A 735 22.72 16.53 10.11
N HIS A 736 22.03 15.77 9.26
CA HIS A 736 21.99 16.05 7.83
C HIS A 736 21.33 17.41 7.56
N ILE A 737 22.05 18.30 6.87
CA ILE A 737 21.78 19.76 6.83
C ILE A 737 20.37 20.13 6.33
N ARG A 738 19.70 19.24 5.57
CA ARG A 738 18.29 19.36 5.17
C ARG A 738 17.37 19.61 6.38
N PHE A 739 17.48 18.85 7.47
CA PHE A 739 16.51 18.90 8.56
C PHE A 739 16.63 20.15 9.46
N PRO A 740 17.83 20.57 9.91
CA PRO A 740 17.98 21.82 10.68
C PRO A 740 17.65 23.07 9.84
N THR A 741 17.99 23.08 8.55
CA THR A 741 17.63 24.19 7.65
C THR A 741 16.14 24.24 7.37
N LEU A 742 15.45 23.09 7.22
CA LEU A 742 13.99 23.03 7.11
C LEU A 742 13.31 23.66 8.34
N ALA A 743 13.71 23.27 9.55
CA ALA A 743 13.17 23.83 10.79
C ALA A 743 13.43 25.35 10.90
N ALA A 744 14.65 25.80 10.59
CA ALA A 744 15.02 27.21 10.66
C ALA A 744 14.29 28.08 9.63
N ASN A 745 14.17 27.61 8.39
CA ASN A 745 13.52 28.36 7.31
C ASN A 745 12.00 28.39 7.46
N ILE A 746 11.37 27.35 8.04
CA ILE A 746 9.95 27.40 8.45
C ILE A 746 9.72 28.52 9.48
N ARG A 747 10.54 28.57 10.55
CA ARG A 747 10.44 29.61 11.59
C ARG A 747 10.70 31.02 11.04
N TRP A 748 11.75 31.19 10.23
CA TRP A 748 12.06 32.46 9.58
C TRP A 748 10.95 32.93 8.61
N ARG A 749 10.38 32.03 7.80
CA ARG A 749 9.27 32.37 6.90
C ARG A 749 8.00 32.73 7.67
N ARG A 750 7.67 31.98 8.73
CA ARG A 750 6.52 32.23 9.61
C ARG A 750 6.66 33.57 10.36
N GLY A 751 7.89 34.01 10.62
CA GLY A 751 8.20 35.26 11.34
C GLY A 751 7.99 35.19 12.85
N ARG A 752 7.79 33.97 13.38
CA ARG A 752 7.59 33.61 14.80
C ARG A 752 7.79 32.09 14.94
N LYS A 753 7.81 31.53 16.16
CA LYS A 753 7.90 30.08 16.33
C LYS A 753 6.67 29.33 15.76
N VAL A 754 6.87 28.05 15.42
CA VAL A 754 5.74 27.15 15.13
C VAL A 754 4.96 26.94 16.43
N GLN A 755 3.63 26.78 16.32
CA GLN A 755 2.73 26.89 17.47
C GLN A 755 1.86 25.64 17.57
N VAL A 756 2.40 24.61 18.21
CA VAL A 756 1.77 23.29 18.34
C VAL A 756 1.05 23.24 19.69
N ASN A 757 -0.11 23.90 19.75
CA ASN A 757 -0.99 23.86 20.92
C ASN A 757 -1.92 22.65 20.80
N VAL A 758 -1.94 21.79 21.82
CA VAL A 758 -2.78 20.59 21.91
C VAL A 758 -3.68 20.70 23.14
N PRO A 759 -5.01 20.58 23.06
CA PRO A 759 -5.84 20.71 24.25
C PRO A 759 -5.46 19.61 25.26
N VAL A 760 -5.32 19.97 26.53
CA VAL A 760 -5.03 18.98 27.59
C VAL A 760 -6.28 18.15 27.85
N PHE A 761 -6.11 16.87 28.18
CA PHE A 761 -7.19 16.07 28.73
C PHE A 761 -7.55 16.58 30.12
N HIS A 762 -8.84 16.74 30.45
CA HIS A 762 -9.28 17.11 31.79
C HIS A 762 -9.81 15.86 32.52
N ASP A 763 -8.94 15.25 33.33
CA ASP A 763 -9.29 14.18 34.26
C ASP A 763 -9.70 14.78 35.64
N LYS A 764 -10.12 13.93 36.58
CA LYS A 764 -10.77 14.25 37.86
C LYS A 764 -10.06 15.34 38.67
N ASN A 765 -8.74 15.38 38.63
CA ASN A 765 -7.88 16.29 39.38
C ASN A 765 -7.14 17.31 38.49
N THR A 766 -7.35 17.32 37.17
CA THR A 766 -6.71 18.30 36.28
C THR A 766 -7.25 19.70 36.56
N PRO A 767 -6.40 20.70 36.89
CA PRO A 767 -6.83 22.08 37.09
C PRO A 767 -7.68 22.65 35.93
N ASN A 768 -8.56 23.60 36.25
CA ASN A 768 -9.33 24.35 35.26
C ASN A 768 -9.46 25.83 35.70
N PRO A 769 -8.88 26.80 34.97
CA PRO A 769 -8.00 26.61 33.81
C PRO A 769 -6.72 25.87 34.17
N TRP A 770 -6.31 24.94 33.31
CA TRP A 770 -4.98 24.36 33.31
C TRP A 770 -4.00 25.34 32.65
N LYS A 771 -2.78 25.40 33.16
CA LYS A 771 -1.66 26.12 32.53
C LYS A 771 -0.51 25.15 32.40
N ASP A 772 0.13 25.12 31.25
CA ASP A 772 1.25 24.22 31.00
C ASP A 772 2.42 24.56 31.94
N PRO A 773 2.74 23.69 32.92
CA PRO A 773 3.70 24.02 33.98
C PRO A 773 5.16 23.95 33.49
N THR A 774 5.39 23.64 32.21
CA THR A 774 6.72 23.54 31.60
C THR A 774 7.09 24.78 30.76
N VAL A 775 6.13 25.67 30.47
CA VAL A 775 6.37 26.90 29.70
C VAL A 775 7.18 27.89 30.52
N ASN A 776 8.32 28.35 29.99
CA ASN A 776 9.18 29.31 30.68
C ASN A 776 8.87 30.75 30.24
N TYR A 777 7.90 31.37 30.93
CA TYR A 777 7.50 32.75 30.70
C TYR A 777 8.57 33.81 31.03
N ASP A 778 9.72 33.43 31.60
CA ASP A 778 10.87 34.31 31.88
C ASP A 778 12.07 34.06 30.94
N MET A 779 11.95 33.19 29.93
CA MET A 779 13.02 32.94 28.95
C MET A 779 13.13 34.10 27.94
N HIS A 780 14.33 34.64 27.73
CA HIS A 780 14.63 35.71 26.76
C HIS A 780 15.90 35.40 25.95
N ASN A 781 16.07 34.16 25.51
CA ASN A 781 17.25 33.74 24.74
C ASN A 781 17.14 34.18 23.27
N TRP A 782 15.91 34.19 22.75
CA TRP A 782 15.57 34.57 21.38
C TRP A 782 14.41 35.59 21.36
N PRO A 783 14.32 36.46 20.34
CA PRO A 783 13.15 37.34 20.16
C PRO A 783 11.83 36.59 20.13
N GLU A 784 11.81 35.38 19.56
CA GLU A 784 10.63 34.53 19.51
C GLU A 784 10.22 33.92 20.87
N ASP A 785 10.99 34.11 21.94
CA ASP A 785 10.57 33.67 23.28
C ASP A 785 9.48 34.61 23.87
N ASP A 786 9.37 35.84 23.36
CA ASP A 786 8.24 36.72 23.70
C ASP A 786 6.90 36.20 23.16
N ASP A 787 6.88 35.22 22.23
CA ASP A 787 5.65 34.64 21.68
C ASP A 787 4.73 34.10 22.80
N VAL A 788 5.28 33.41 23.82
CA VAL A 788 4.44 32.85 24.91
C VAL A 788 3.88 33.92 25.84
N ARG A 789 4.64 34.99 26.10
CA ARG A 789 4.18 36.18 26.84
C ARG A 789 3.09 36.95 26.07
N ASN A 790 3.15 36.90 24.74
CA ASN A 790 2.13 37.44 23.83
C ASN A 790 0.96 36.47 23.55
N GLY A 791 0.83 35.38 24.33
CA GLY A 791 -0.33 34.47 24.29
C GLY A 791 -0.17 33.25 23.39
N ALA A 792 1.04 32.91 22.90
CA ALA A 792 1.23 31.71 22.09
C ALA A 792 0.96 30.40 22.86
N ALA A 793 1.05 30.43 24.20
CA ALA A 793 0.73 29.34 25.12
C ALA A 793 -0.57 29.65 25.91
N PRO A 794 -1.76 29.31 25.37
CA PRO A 794 -3.06 29.59 25.99
C PRO A 794 -3.45 28.55 27.05
N ASP A 795 -4.29 28.97 27.99
CA ASP A 795 -4.87 28.12 29.04
C ASP A 795 -5.63 26.91 28.44
N ASN A 796 -5.48 25.75 29.10
CA ASN A 796 -5.98 24.43 28.70
C ASN A 796 -5.28 23.80 27.46
N PHE A 797 -4.13 24.30 27.01
CA PHE A 797 -3.34 23.67 25.94
C PHE A 797 -1.92 23.34 26.37
N ILE A 798 -1.48 22.11 26.10
CA ILE A 798 -0.09 21.68 26.08
C ILE A 798 0.60 22.47 24.96
N HIS A 799 1.59 23.29 25.29
CA HIS A 799 2.25 24.21 24.35
C HIS A 799 3.59 23.65 23.87
N MET A 800 3.78 23.53 22.56
CA MET A 800 5.01 23.03 21.95
C MET A 800 5.44 23.95 20.80
N ASP A 801 6.72 24.34 20.77
CA ASP A 801 7.22 25.46 19.96
C ASP A 801 8.23 25.07 18.85
N ALA A 802 8.34 23.77 18.53
CA ALA A 802 9.37 23.22 17.64
C ALA A 802 8.85 22.17 16.64
N MET A 803 9.54 22.05 15.50
CA MET A 803 9.26 21.06 14.45
C MET A 803 9.32 19.61 14.94
N ALA A 804 10.18 19.33 15.93
CA ALA A 804 10.36 18.01 16.52
C ALA A 804 9.12 17.44 17.24
N PHE A 805 8.18 18.29 17.66
CA PHE A 805 6.92 17.84 18.26
C PHE A 805 5.89 17.34 17.23
N GLY A 806 6.20 17.44 15.94
CA GLY A 806 5.43 16.84 14.86
C GLY A 806 6.26 15.88 14.03
N MET A 807 7.34 16.34 13.40
CA MET A 807 8.21 15.52 12.56
C MET A 807 9.13 14.58 13.37
N GLY A 808 9.04 14.60 14.70
CA GLY A 808 9.59 13.57 15.60
C GLY A 808 8.56 12.50 15.99
N SER A 809 7.51 12.31 15.18
CA SER A 809 6.43 11.34 15.39
C SER A 809 6.47 10.28 14.29
N CYS A 810 6.41 9.01 14.67
CA CYS A 810 6.46 7.88 13.73
C CYS A 810 5.10 7.57 13.11
N CYS A 811 5.05 7.06 11.87
CA CYS A 811 3.84 6.58 11.23
C CYS A 811 3.98 5.33 10.35
N LEU A 812 2.86 4.89 9.78
CA LEU A 812 2.76 3.80 8.82
C LEU A 812 2.28 4.39 7.49
N GLN A 813 3.08 4.24 6.43
CA GLN A 813 2.74 4.74 5.10
C GLN A 813 2.72 3.59 4.09
N ILE A 814 1.97 3.75 2.99
CA ILE A 814 1.90 2.75 1.92
C ILE A 814 2.00 3.43 0.56
N THR A 815 2.98 3.06 -0.24
CA THR A 815 3.15 3.53 -1.62
C THR A 815 2.72 2.45 -2.64
N PHE A 816 1.71 2.75 -3.45
CA PHE A 816 1.21 1.93 -4.55
C PHE A 816 1.74 2.43 -5.89
N GLN A 817 2.32 1.56 -6.72
CA GLN A 817 2.57 1.81 -8.14
C GLN A 817 1.35 1.40 -8.97
N ALA A 818 0.77 2.36 -9.69
CA ALA A 818 -0.32 2.14 -10.63
C ALA A 818 0.20 1.55 -11.96
N LYS A 819 -0.67 0.82 -12.67
CA LYS A 819 -0.45 0.41 -14.07
C LYS A 819 -0.13 1.62 -14.95
N ASN A 820 -0.91 2.69 -14.84
CA ASN A 820 -0.76 3.90 -15.64
C ASN A 820 -1.26 5.12 -14.85
N ILE A 821 -1.11 6.32 -15.43
CA ILE A 821 -1.54 7.57 -14.80
C ILE A 821 -3.05 7.63 -14.54
N THR A 822 -3.90 7.08 -15.41
CA THR A 822 -5.36 7.10 -15.25
C THR A 822 -5.77 6.30 -14.01
N GLU A 823 -5.17 5.14 -13.82
CA GLU A 823 -5.38 4.30 -12.62
C GLU A 823 -4.81 4.97 -11.36
N GLY A 824 -3.61 5.55 -11.42
CA GLY A 824 -3.01 6.26 -10.28
C GLY A 824 -3.86 7.45 -9.82
N ARG A 825 -4.35 8.28 -10.75
CA ARG A 825 -5.24 9.39 -10.44
C ARG A 825 -6.58 8.91 -9.88
N LYS A 826 -7.12 7.78 -10.36
CA LYS A 826 -8.31 7.14 -9.79
C LYS A 826 -8.06 6.64 -8.37
N MET A 827 -6.94 5.96 -8.10
CA MET A 827 -6.60 5.45 -6.77
C MET A 827 -6.42 6.59 -5.76
N TYR A 828 -5.65 7.63 -6.09
CA TYR A 828 -5.52 8.82 -5.24
C TYR A 828 -6.89 9.41 -4.86
N ASP A 829 -7.80 9.52 -5.82
CA ASP A 829 -9.14 10.06 -5.60
C ASP A 829 -10.04 9.14 -4.75
N GLN A 830 -10.03 7.82 -5.00
CA GLN A 830 -10.89 6.89 -4.26
C GLN A 830 -10.35 6.59 -2.84
N LEU A 831 -9.04 6.74 -2.61
CA LEU A 831 -8.44 6.59 -1.28
C LEU A 831 -8.55 7.86 -0.43
N SER A 832 -8.70 9.05 -1.03
CA SER A 832 -8.80 10.32 -0.29
C SER A 832 -9.88 10.32 0.82
N PRO A 833 -11.13 9.82 0.61
CA PRO A 833 -12.15 9.75 1.66
C PRO A 833 -11.88 8.72 2.76
N LEU A 834 -11.02 7.73 2.52
CA LEU A 834 -10.64 6.72 3.51
C LEU A 834 -9.64 7.25 4.53
N GLY A 835 -8.85 8.27 4.16
CA GLY A 835 -7.79 8.84 5.01
C GLY A 835 -8.22 9.16 6.45
N PRO A 836 -9.28 9.96 6.69
CA PRO A 836 -9.76 10.25 8.05
C PRO A 836 -10.33 9.03 8.78
N ILE A 837 -10.89 8.06 8.06
CA ILE A 837 -11.44 6.83 8.66
C ILE A 837 -10.31 5.97 9.22
N LEU A 838 -9.23 5.83 8.45
CA LEU A 838 -8.03 5.10 8.87
C LEU A 838 -7.24 5.86 9.94
N LEU A 839 -7.20 7.20 9.90
CA LEU A 839 -6.63 8.02 10.98
C LEU A 839 -7.31 7.73 12.33
N ALA A 840 -8.64 7.74 12.37
CA ALA A 840 -9.40 7.41 13.57
C ALA A 840 -9.27 5.93 13.99
N LEU A 841 -9.24 5.00 13.03
CA LEU A 841 -9.17 3.55 13.30
C LEU A 841 -7.79 3.08 13.77
N THR A 842 -6.72 3.77 13.37
CA THR A 842 -5.33 3.47 13.77
C THR A 842 -4.86 4.28 14.98
N ALA A 843 -5.70 5.17 15.52
CA ALA A 843 -5.36 6.17 16.54
C ALA A 843 -4.45 5.65 17.68
N ALA A 844 -3.27 6.27 17.84
CA ALA A 844 -2.20 5.79 18.70
C ALA A 844 -1.49 6.88 19.54
N THR A 845 -1.93 8.15 19.44
CA THR A 845 -1.23 9.31 20.03
C THR A 845 -2.06 10.07 21.09
N PRO A 846 -2.18 9.56 22.35
CA PRO A 846 -2.90 10.24 23.43
C PRO A 846 -2.01 11.05 24.39
N VAL A 847 -0.67 11.05 24.22
CA VAL A 847 0.28 11.73 25.12
C VAL A 847 1.17 12.70 24.35
N TYR A 848 1.34 13.91 24.88
CA TYR A 848 2.28 14.90 24.39
C TYR A 848 3.02 15.58 25.55
N LYS A 849 4.35 15.67 25.46
CA LYS A 849 5.23 16.39 26.42
C LYS A 849 4.94 16.07 27.90
N GLY A 850 4.65 14.80 28.19
CA GLY A 850 4.37 14.29 29.53
C GLY A 850 2.97 14.55 30.05
N PHE A 851 2.01 14.89 29.20
CA PHE A 851 0.61 15.09 29.57
C PHE A 851 -0.34 14.30 28.67
N LEU A 852 -1.45 13.81 29.24
CA LEU A 852 -2.57 13.30 28.44
C LEU A 852 -3.18 14.44 27.62
N ALA A 853 -3.23 14.25 26.31
CA ALA A 853 -3.86 15.16 25.37
C ALA A 853 -5.34 14.81 25.17
N ASN A 854 -6.15 15.78 24.78
CA ASN A 854 -7.53 15.58 24.32
C ASN A 854 -7.60 15.41 22.79
N THR A 855 -6.70 14.58 22.26
CA THR A 855 -6.67 14.03 20.90
C THR A 855 -6.15 12.59 20.99
N ASP A 856 -6.58 11.69 20.11
CA ASP A 856 -6.02 10.33 20.00
C ASP A 856 -5.06 10.15 18.82
N VAL A 857 -4.86 11.20 18.01
CA VAL A 857 -4.03 11.15 16.79
C VAL A 857 -3.05 12.33 16.68
N ARG A 858 -1.99 12.15 15.88
CA ARG A 858 -0.88 13.11 15.69
C ARG A 858 -1.11 14.22 14.65
N TRP A 859 -2.13 14.09 13.80
CA TRP A 859 -2.14 14.73 12.47
C TRP A 859 -2.06 16.26 12.52
N ASN A 860 -2.90 16.91 13.33
CA ASN A 860 -2.90 18.36 13.49
C ASN A 860 -1.65 18.91 14.18
N GLN A 861 -0.92 18.08 14.91
CA GLN A 861 0.31 18.44 15.59
C GLN A 861 1.46 18.50 14.59
N ILE A 862 1.59 17.50 13.71
CA ILE A 862 2.52 17.58 12.58
C ILE A 862 2.14 18.74 11.65
N SER A 863 0.84 18.91 11.36
CA SER A 863 0.33 20.04 10.56
C SER A 863 0.80 21.41 11.06
N ARG A 864 0.78 21.62 12.39
CA ARG A 864 1.22 22.85 13.06
C ARG A 864 2.75 22.95 13.20
N ALA A 865 3.44 21.83 13.37
CA ALA A 865 4.90 21.75 13.56
C ALA A 865 5.70 22.16 12.32
N VAL A 866 5.11 22.07 11.11
CA VAL A 866 5.70 22.55 9.85
C VAL A 866 4.88 23.66 9.17
N ASP A 867 3.99 24.34 9.90
CA ASP A 867 3.17 25.43 9.36
C ASP A 867 4.00 26.70 9.14
N CYS A 868 4.58 26.84 7.95
CA CYS A 868 5.38 28.01 7.57
C CYS A 868 4.57 29.28 7.24
N ARG A 869 3.23 29.28 7.43
CA ARG A 869 2.38 30.39 6.97
C ARG A 869 2.61 31.69 7.73
N THR A 870 2.66 32.80 6.99
CA THR A 870 2.81 34.15 7.57
C THR A 870 1.50 34.62 8.22
N PRO A 871 1.54 35.68 9.06
CA PRO A 871 0.33 36.35 9.55
C PRO A 871 -0.56 36.96 8.44
N GLU A 872 -0.03 37.24 7.24
CA GLU A 872 -0.87 37.66 6.11
C GLU A 872 -1.57 36.45 5.46
N GLU A 873 -0.85 35.34 5.26
CA GLU A 873 -1.43 34.09 4.73
C GLU A 873 -2.49 33.50 5.67
N LEU A 874 -2.31 33.63 7.00
CA LEU A 874 -3.23 33.16 8.04
C LEU A 874 -4.47 34.04 8.23
N GLY A 875 -4.52 35.25 7.65
CA GLY A 875 -5.64 36.18 7.84
C GLY A 875 -5.45 37.23 8.96
N GLU A 876 -4.48 37.03 9.85
CA GLU A 876 -4.19 37.90 11.01
C GLU A 876 -3.82 39.35 10.61
N LYS A 877 -3.23 39.54 9.43
CA LYS A 877 -2.86 40.85 8.87
C LYS A 877 -3.49 41.08 7.49
N PRO A 878 -3.66 42.35 7.04
CA PRO A 878 -4.02 42.65 5.66
C PRO A 878 -2.95 42.13 4.69
N LEU A 879 -3.38 41.50 3.59
CA LEU A 879 -2.49 41.00 2.55
C LEU A 879 -1.81 42.18 1.83
N LYS A 880 -0.47 42.20 1.79
CA LYS A 880 0.37 43.28 1.25
C LYS A 880 1.66 42.78 0.61
N ASN A 881 2.30 41.78 1.23
CA ASN A 881 3.60 41.24 0.84
C ASN A 881 3.47 39.80 0.32
N ASP A 882 2.56 39.02 0.91
CA ASP A 882 2.28 37.65 0.49
C ASP A 882 1.21 37.60 -0.62
N ARG A 883 1.22 36.52 -1.42
CA ARG A 883 0.40 36.42 -2.64
C ARG A 883 -1.07 36.04 -2.40
N TRP A 884 -1.36 35.30 -1.33
CA TRP A 884 -2.68 34.75 -1.04
C TRP A 884 -2.94 34.64 0.46
N ARG A 885 -4.20 34.45 0.86
CA ARG A 885 -4.53 33.80 2.14
C ARG A 885 -4.63 32.29 1.91
N ILE A 886 -4.06 31.46 2.78
CA ILE A 886 -3.94 30.02 2.55
C ILE A 886 -4.57 29.23 3.72
N PRO A 887 -5.72 28.56 3.52
CA PRO A 887 -6.53 28.01 4.61
C PRO A 887 -5.84 26.85 5.35
N LYS A 888 -5.05 26.03 4.64
CA LYS A 888 -4.38 24.84 5.17
C LYS A 888 -2.86 25.03 5.27
N SER A 889 -2.23 24.41 6.27
CA SER A 889 -0.77 24.25 6.35
C SER A 889 -0.23 23.49 5.12
N ARG A 890 1.09 23.47 4.90
CA ARG A 890 1.71 22.65 3.85
C ARG A 890 1.75 21.16 4.20
N TYR A 891 1.58 20.83 5.49
CA TYR A 891 1.20 19.50 5.95
C TYR A 891 -0.30 19.54 6.31
N ALA A 892 -1.16 18.91 5.52
CA ALA A 892 -2.62 19.00 5.68
C ALA A 892 -3.34 17.92 4.83
N SER A 893 -4.67 17.82 4.93
CA SER A 893 -5.44 17.00 3.99
C SER A 893 -5.28 17.45 2.53
N ASN A 894 -5.43 16.54 1.56
CA ASN A 894 -5.36 16.93 0.15
C ASN A 894 -6.49 17.91 -0.22
N SER A 895 -6.20 18.87 -1.11
CA SER A 895 -7.11 19.99 -1.38
C SER A 895 -8.00 19.80 -2.61
N THR A 896 -7.75 18.77 -3.43
CA THR A 896 -8.53 18.53 -4.65
C THR A 896 -8.40 17.09 -5.15
N TYR A 897 -9.42 16.67 -5.90
CA TYR A 897 -9.48 15.43 -6.67
C TYR A 897 -8.90 15.64 -8.08
N ILE A 898 -8.14 14.65 -8.57
CA ILE A 898 -7.29 14.78 -9.77
C ILE A 898 -7.70 13.86 -10.92
N SER A 899 -8.64 12.93 -10.75
CA SER A 899 -9.01 11.96 -11.79
C SER A 899 -9.83 12.57 -12.94
N THR A 900 -9.77 11.93 -14.10
CA THR A 900 -10.65 12.21 -15.25
C THR A 900 -11.95 11.38 -15.21
N ASP A 901 -12.25 10.70 -14.10
CA ASP A 901 -13.45 9.90 -13.91
C ASP A 901 -14.73 10.71 -14.19
N SER A 902 -15.60 10.16 -15.05
CA SER A 902 -16.87 10.77 -15.44
C SER A 902 -17.86 11.02 -14.28
N ARG A 903 -17.64 10.37 -13.12
CA ARG A 903 -18.42 10.50 -11.88
C ARG A 903 -17.96 11.66 -11.00
N LEU A 904 -16.79 12.25 -11.24
CA LEU A 904 -16.25 13.35 -10.44
C LEU A 904 -16.96 14.68 -10.79
N ARG A 905 -18.12 14.89 -10.16
CA ARG A 905 -18.94 16.11 -10.24
C ARG A 905 -18.14 17.35 -9.80
N PRO A 906 -18.30 18.52 -10.45
CA PRO A 906 -17.73 19.79 -9.98
C PRO A 906 -18.06 20.11 -8.52
N GLU A 907 -19.27 19.76 -8.07
CA GLU A 907 -19.75 19.93 -6.69
C GLU A 907 -18.96 19.12 -5.64
N TYR A 908 -18.05 18.23 -6.05
CA TYR A 908 -17.13 17.55 -5.13
C TYR A 908 -15.80 18.30 -4.92
N LEU A 909 -15.51 19.34 -5.70
CA LEU A 909 -14.30 20.15 -5.60
C LEU A 909 -14.52 21.35 -4.65
N ASP A 910 -13.46 21.92 -4.09
CA ASP A 910 -13.55 23.21 -3.39
C ASP A 910 -13.55 24.36 -4.42
N PRO A 911 -14.63 25.18 -4.52
CA PRO A 911 -14.65 26.34 -5.41
C PRO A 911 -13.75 27.49 -4.94
N ASN A 912 -13.17 27.40 -3.73
CA ASN A 912 -12.25 28.40 -3.16
C ASN A 912 -10.79 27.95 -3.20
N LEU A 913 -10.47 26.87 -3.94
CA LEU A 913 -9.13 26.31 -4.03
C LEU A 913 -8.11 27.34 -4.52
N VAL A 914 -7.21 27.75 -3.62
CA VAL A 914 -6.14 28.72 -3.92
C VAL A 914 -5.12 28.10 -4.87
N ILE A 915 -4.97 28.67 -6.06
CA ILE A 915 -4.02 28.23 -7.09
C ILE A 915 -3.25 29.38 -7.71
N ASP A 916 -2.09 29.07 -8.30
CA ASP A 916 -1.36 30.00 -9.17
C ASP A 916 -1.80 29.83 -10.63
N GLU A 917 -2.75 30.66 -11.07
CA GLU A 917 -3.36 30.58 -12.43
C GLU A 917 -2.33 30.70 -13.56
N ALA A 918 -1.22 31.42 -13.34
CA ALA A 918 -0.15 31.52 -14.32
C ALA A 918 0.60 30.18 -14.48
N ILE A 919 0.82 29.47 -13.38
CA ILE A 919 1.42 28.12 -13.39
C ILE A 919 0.44 27.11 -13.98
N LYS A 920 -0.86 27.21 -13.64
CA LYS A 920 -1.91 26.38 -14.25
C LYS A 920 -1.92 26.54 -15.78
N ALA A 921 -1.88 27.77 -16.28
CA ALA A 921 -1.81 28.04 -17.72
C ALA A 921 -0.57 27.40 -18.37
N GLN A 922 0.63 27.61 -17.81
CA GLN A 922 1.86 26.99 -18.31
C GLN A 922 1.82 25.45 -18.35
N LEU A 923 1.20 24.81 -17.35
CA LEU A 923 1.04 23.36 -17.33
C LEU A 923 0.04 22.87 -18.38
N VAL A 924 -1.05 23.60 -18.61
CA VAL A 924 -2.04 23.29 -19.66
C VAL A 924 -1.45 23.49 -21.06
N ASP A 925 -0.71 24.58 -21.29
CA ASP A 925 0.01 24.84 -22.55
C ASP A 925 1.12 23.80 -22.80
N GLY A 926 1.74 23.29 -21.73
CA GLY A 926 2.64 22.12 -21.75
C GLY A 926 1.95 20.78 -22.04
N GLY A 927 0.63 20.78 -22.26
CA GLY A 927 -0.16 19.60 -22.63
C GLY A 927 -0.55 18.72 -21.45
N MET A 928 -0.68 19.28 -20.25
CA MET A 928 -1.35 18.65 -19.10
C MET A 928 -2.85 18.99 -19.11
N ASP A 929 -3.72 18.12 -18.58
CA ASP A 929 -5.14 18.45 -18.47
C ASP A 929 -5.45 19.36 -17.27
N ASP A 930 -6.55 20.11 -17.38
CA ASP A 930 -6.98 21.12 -16.41
C ASP A 930 -6.97 20.66 -14.95
N ARG A 931 -7.43 19.43 -14.66
CA ARG A 931 -7.52 18.93 -13.27
C ARG A 931 -6.14 18.69 -12.65
N LEU A 932 -5.24 18.07 -13.40
CA LEU A 932 -3.89 17.80 -12.90
C LEU A 932 -3.02 19.06 -12.89
N ALA A 933 -3.19 19.96 -13.87
CA ALA A 933 -2.58 21.29 -13.85
C ALA A 933 -3.04 22.11 -12.63
N THR A 934 -4.34 22.05 -12.29
CA THR A 934 -4.90 22.68 -11.08
C THR A 934 -4.28 22.11 -9.79
N HIS A 935 -4.05 20.80 -9.72
CA HIS A 935 -3.39 20.16 -8.57
C HIS A 935 -1.96 20.66 -8.37
N PHE A 936 -1.11 20.61 -9.40
CA PHE A 936 0.27 21.09 -9.27
C PHE A 936 0.33 22.61 -9.05
N ALA A 937 -0.54 23.40 -9.70
CA ALA A 937 -0.67 24.84 -9.45
C ALA A 937 -1.16 25.18 -8.03
N HIS A 938 -1.84 24.25 -7.34
CA HIS A 938 -2.12 24.37 -5.90
C HIS A 938 -0.87 24.07 -5.04
N LEU A 939 -0.14 22.98 -5.31
CA LEU A 939 1.09 22.66 -4.56
C LEU A 939 2.15 23.77 -4.71
N PHE A 940 2.22 24.36 -5.91
CA PHE A 940 3.15 25.41 -6.30
C PHE A 940 2.74 26.82 -5.81
N ILE A 941 1.68 26.98 -5.01
CA ILE A 941 1.48 28.25 -4.27
C ILE A 941 2.53 28.41 -3.16
N ARG A 942 3.03 27.29 -2.61
CA ARG A 942 4.03 27.29 -1.53
C ARG A 942 5.39 27.79 -2.02
N ASP A 943 6.17 28.34 -1.09
CA ASP A 943 7.58 28.58 -1.35
C ASP A 943 8.41 27.30 -1.08
N PRO A 944 9.48 27.07 -1.86
CA PRO A 944 10.52 26.10 -1.51
C PRO A 944 11.23 26.53 -0.22
N ILE A 945 11.66 25.56 0.60
CA ILE A 945 12.13 25.83 1.98
C ILE A 945 13.56 25.37 2.25
N VAL A 946 14.01 24.27 1.62
CA VAL A 946 15.41 23.82 1.66
C VAL A 946 15.93 23.85 0.24
N ILE A 947 16.80 24.79 -0.06
CA ILE A 947 17.38 24.98 -1.40
C ILE A 947 18.89 24.90 -1.25
N PHE A 948 19.56 24.10 -2.09
CA PHE A 948 21.01 24.04 -2.15
C PHE A 948 21.52 24.94 -3.27
N GLU A 949 22.59 25.70 -3.03
CA GLU A 949 23.13 26.64 -4.01
C GLU A 949 23.74 25.92 -5.24
N GLU A 950 24.24 24.70 -5.04
CA GLU A 950 24.83 23.87 -6.10
C GLU A 950 23.81 23.45 -7.16
N ASP A 951 22.56 23.19 -6.77
CA ASP A 951 21.49 22.81 -7.69
C ASP A 951 21.05 24.00 -8.58
N LEU A 952 21.34 25.24 -8.17
CA LEU A 952 20.89 26.45 -8.88
C LEU A 952 21.85 26.95 -9.97
N GLN A 953 22.92 26.20 -10.27
CA GLN A 953 23.97 26.60 -11.21
C GLN A 953 23.55 26.42 -12.68
N GLU A 954 22.91 25.30 -13.02
CA GLU A 954 22.42 24.98 -14.37
C GLU A 954 21.15 24.12 -14.28
N LEU A 955 20.18 24.36 -15.16
CA LEU A 955 18.92 23.61 -15.18
C LEU A 955 19.10 22.23 -15.82
N ASP A 956 19.17 21.19 -14.99
CA ASP A 956 19.22 19.80 -15.44
C ASP A 956 17.80 19.21 -15.59
N LEU A 957 17.41 18.90 -16.83
CA LEU A 957 16.14 18.23 -17.18
C LEU A 957 16.23 16.69 -17.14
N SER A 958 17.36 16.15 -16.66
CA SER A 958 17.53 14.76 -16.26
C SER A 958 17.43 14.55 -14.73
N LYS A 959 17.11 15.62 -13.97
CA LYS A 959 16.82 15.58 -12.53
C LYS A 959 15.36 15.93 -12.20
N THR A 960 15.02 15.74 -10.92
CA THR A 960 13.73 16.03 -10.28
C THR A 960 13.82 17.05 -9.13
N ASP A 961 15.03 17.51 -8.80
CA ASP A 961 15.40 18.26 -7.58
C ASP A 961 14.59 19.54 -7.32
N HIS A 962 14.32 20.37 -8.35
CA HIS A 962 13.52 21.59 -8.17
C HIS A 962 12.02 21.32 -8.09
N PHE A 963 11.54 20.27 -8.78
CA PHE A 963 10.17 19.80 -8.63
C PHE A 963 9.93 19.20 -7.24
N GLU A 964 10.80 18.30 -6.80
CA GLU A 964 10.69 17.62 -5.50
C GLU A 964 10.90 18.57 -4.32
N ASN A 965 11.61 19.69 -4.48
CA ASN A 965 11.64 20.77 -3.49
C ASN A 965 10.23 21.24 -3.05
N LEU A 966 9.30 21.30 -4.01
CA LEU A 966 7.91 21.71 -3.80
C LEU A 966 6.97 20.53 -3.55
N GLN A 967 7.16 19.40 -4.24
CA GLN A 967 6.34 18.21 -4.10
C GLN A 967 6.57 17.49 -2.76
N SER A 968 7.82 17.20 -2.37
CA SER A 968 8.11 16.57 -1.08
C SER A 968 7.60 17.39 0.10
N THR A 969 7.80 18.72 0.07
CA THR A 969 7.43 19.64 1.15
C THR A 969 5.95 20.06 1.14
N ASN A 970 5.11 19.44 0.30
CA ASN A 970 3.66 19.41 0.48
C ASN A 970 3.25 18.02 0.99
N TRP A 971 3.17 17.86 2.31
CA TRP A 971 2.84 16.60 2.98
C TRP A 971 1.33 16.44 3.11
N GLN A 972 0.69 15.87 2.10
CA GLN A 972 -0.75 15.59 2.11
C GLN A 972 -1.07 14.21 2.70
N HIS A 973 -2.33 13.88 3.03
CA HIS A 973 -2.67 12.51 3.45
C HIS A 973 -2.70 11.52 2.27
N MET A 974 -2.93 12.04 1.07
CA MET A 974 -2.66 11.38 -0.20
C MET A 974 -1.56 12.16 -0.93
N ARG A 975 -0.51 11.49 -1.41
CA ARG A 975 0.47 12.09 -2.34
C ARG A 975 0.45 11.35 -3.67
N PHE A 976 0.37 12.08 -4.78
CA PHE A 976 0.49 11.55 -6.14
C PHE A 976 1.93 11.76 -6.61
N LYS A 977 2.75 10.69 -6.65
CA LYS A 977 4.19 10.77 -6.99
C LYS A 977 4.40 10.44 -8.48
N PRO A 978 4.95 11.36 -9.29
CA PRO A 978 5.38 11.05 -10.66
C PRO A 978 6.48 9.98 -10.72
N PRO A 979 6.81 9.45 -11.90
CA PRO A 979 8.06 8.74 -12.11
C PRO A 979 9.30 9.61 -11.85
N PRO A 980 10.39 9.05 -11.31
CA PRO A 980 11.71 9.70 -11.33
C PRO A 980 12.18 10.00 -12.77
N ALA A 981 13.18 10.88 -12.91
CA ALA A 981 13.66 11.34 -14.21
C ALA A 981 14.36 10.26 -15.06
N ASP A 982 14.94 9.23 -14.43
CA ASP A 982 15.45 8.01 -15.10
C ASP A 982 14.32 7.12 -15.66
N ASN A 983 13.07 7.41 -15.29
CA ASN A 983 11.86 6.68 -15.64
C ASN A 983 11.84 5.21 -15.15
N SER A 984 12.61 4.85 -14.10
CA SER A 984 12.75 3.47 -13.61
C SER A 984 11.54 2.91 -12.86
N ILE A 985 10.70 3.75 -12.24
CA ILE A 985 9.43 3.34 -11.61
C ILE A 985 8.18 4.04 -12.16
N GLY A 986 7.00 3.50 -11.90
CA GLY A 986 5.72 3.98 -12.44
C GLY A 986 5.15 5.22 -11.75
N TRP A 987 3.96 5.64 -12.21
CA TRP A 987 3.12 6.60 -11.50
C TRP A 987 2.65 5.97 -10.18
N ARG A 988 2.69 6.72 -9.09
CA ARG A 988 2.44 6.19 -7.74
C ARG A 988 1.44 7.01 -6.93
N VAL A 989 0.82 6.35 -5.96
CA VAL A 989 -0.08 6.92 -4.96
C VAL A 989 0.39 6.48 -3.59
N GLU A 990 0.58 7.43 -2.68
CA GLU A 990 1.10 7.20 -1.34
C GLU A 990 0.02 7.59 -0.31
N PHE A 991 -0.33 6.64 0.57
CA PHE A 991 -1.36 6.75 1.60
C PHE A 991 -0.68 6.92 2.96
N ARG A 992 -0.81 8.12 3.55
CA ARG A 992 0.02 8.62 4.67
C ARG A 992 -0.66 8.87 6.04
N PRO A 993 -2.00 8.75 6.25
CA PRO A 993 -2.60 9.22 7.50
C PRO A 993 -2.47 8.25 8.68
N MET A 994 -2.25 6.96 8.44
CA MET A 994 -2.25 5.95 9.50
C MET A 994 -1.18 6.22 10.56
N GLU A 995 -1.49 5.93 11.82
CA GLU A 995 -0.53 5.98 12.91
C GLU A 995 0.25 4.67 12.97
N ILE A 996 1.53 4.69 13.38
CA ILE A 996 2.27 3.44 13.59
C ILE A 996 1.67 2.67 14.78
N GLN A 997 1.51 1.35 14.63
CA GLN A 997 0.95 0.45 15.63
C GLN A 997 2.05 -0.27 16.43
N LEU A 998 1.72 -0.85 17.59
CA LEU A 998 2.71 -1.38 18.53
C LEU A 998 3.40 -2.67 18.04
N THR A 999 2.66 -3.55 17.34
CA THR A 999 3.15 -4.82 16.79
C THR A 999 3.35 -4.78 15.28
N ASP A 1000 4.27 -5.61 14.79
CA ASP A 1000 4.46 -5.88 13.36
C ASP A 1000 3.19 -6.53 12.77
N PHE A 1001 2.50 -7.39 13.54
CA PHE A 1001 1.18 -7.92 13.18
C PHE A 1001 0.13 -6.84 12.90
N GLU A 1002 0.01 -5.82 13.76
CA GLU A 1002 -0.94 -4.73 13.54
C GLU A 1002 -0.58 -3.91 12.29
N ASN A 1003 0.70 -3.57 12.12
CA ASN A 1003 1.16 -2.77 10.99
C ASN A 1003 0.96 -3.53 9.66
N ALA A 1004 1.33 -4.82 9.61
CA ALA A 1004 1.08 -5.68 8.46
C ALA A 1004 -0.43 -5.82 8.16
N ALA A 1005 -1.27 -5.97 9.20
CA ALA A 1005 -2.72 -6.10 9.03
C ALA A 1005 -3.35 -4.87 8.35
N PHE A 1006 -2.96 -3.65 8.76
CA PHE A 1006 -3.45 -2.42 8.11
C PHE A 1006 -2.87 -2.24 6.69
N SER A 1007 -1.59 -2.55 6.47
CA SER A 1007 -0.98 -2.54 5.13
C SER A 1007 -1.70 -3.48 4.17
N VAL A 1008 -1.90 -4.74 4.56
CA VAL A 1008 -2.60 -5.76 3.77
C VAL A 1008 -4.08 -5.38 3.56
N PHE A 1009 -4.77 -4.85 4.57
CA PHE A 1009 -6.14 -4.36 4.43
C PHE A 1009 -6.25 -3.26 3.36
N MET A 1010 -5.37 -2.26 3.38
CA MET A 1010 -5.38 -1.18 2.38
C MET A 1010 -5.05 -1.66 0.97
N VAL A 1011 -4.19 -2.67 0.82
CA VAL A 1011 -3.92 -3.34 -0.47
C VAL A 1011 -5.16 -4.07 -0.96
N LEU A 1012 -5.85 -4.82 -0.11
CA LEU A 1012 -7.08 -5.53 -0.45
C LEU A 1012 -8.23 -4.58 -0.79
N VAL A 1013 -8.41 -3.48 -0.03
CA VAL A 1013 -9.38 -2.42 -0.33
C VAL A 1013 -9.08 -1.78 -1.69
N THR A 1014 -7.82 -1.49 -1.98
CA THR A 1014 -7.41 -0.95 -3.30
C THR A 1014 -7.74 -1.91 -4.44
N ARG A 1015 -7.48 -3.22 -4.26
CA ARG A 1015 -7.88 -4.25 -5.24
C ARG A 1015 -9.40 -4.34 -5.41
N ALA A 1016 -10.18 -4.23 -4.34
CA ALA A 1016 -11.65 -4.22 -4.40
C ALA A 1016 -12.21 -2.96 -5.11
N ILE A 1017 -11.64 -1.78 -4.85
CA ILE A 1017 -11.97 -0.52 -5.54
C ILE A 1017 -11.79 -0.66 -7.05
N LEU A 1018 -10.65 -1.21 -7.49
CA LEU A 1018 -10.35 -1.39 -8.90
C LEU A 1018 -11.22 -2.48 -9.54
N SER A 1019 -11.45 -3.61 -8.85
CA SER A 1019 -12.16 -4.78 -9.39
C SER A 1019 -13.67 -4.59 -9.50
N PHE A 1020 -14.29 -3.85 -8.57
CA PHE A 1020 -15.73 -3.56 -8.59
C PHE A 1020 -16.09 -2.17 -9.12
N ASP A 1021 -15.10 -1.41 -9.61
CA ASP A 1021 -15.23 -0.01 -10.03
C ASP A 1021 -15.95 0.88 -8.99
N LEU A 1022 -15.52 0.78 -7.73
CA LEU A 1022 -16.15 1.49 -6.63
C LEU A 1022 -15.97 3.01 -6.76
N ASN A 1023 -16.98 3.75 -6.30
CA ASN A 1023 -17.04 5.20 -6.24
C ASN A 1023 -17.22 5.65 -4.78
N PHE A 1024 -16.20 6.27 -4.19
CA PHE A 1024 -16.25 6.87 -2.85
C PHE A 1024 -16.33 8.41 -2.87
N TYR A 1025 -16.49 9.06 -4.04
CA TYR A 1025 -16.53 10.53 -4.11
C TYR A 1025 -17.62 11.14 -3.20
N ILE A 1026 -17.15 12.04 -2.34
CA ILE A 1026 -17.88 13.01 -1.51
C ILE A 1026 -17.19 14.38 -1.68
N PRO A 1027 -17.78 15.52 -1.30
CA PRO A 1027 -17.10 16.81 -1.39
C PRO A 1027 -15.78 16.83 -0.63
N ILE A 1028 -14.71 17.38 -1.22
CA ILE A 1028 -13.37 17.38 -0.60
C ILE A 1028 -13.36 18.13 0.74
N THR A 1029 -14.20 19.16 0.88
CA THR A 1029 -14.45 19.89 2.14
C THR A 1029 -15.08 19.01 3.23
N LYS A 1030 -15.74 17.90 2.87
CA LYS A 1030 -16.23 16.88 3.81
C LYS A 1030 -15.16 15.84 4.16
N VAL A 1031 -14.15 15.63 3.31
CA VAL A 1031 -12.92 14.93 3.71
C VAL A 1031 -12.15 15.77 4.73
N ASP A 1032 -12.06 17.09 4.52
CA ASP A 1032 -11.47 18.02 5.50
C ASP A 1032 -12.22 18.02 6.84
N GLU A 1033 -13.57 18.11 6.83
CA GLU A 1033 -14.37 18.03 8.07
C GLU A 1033 -14.19 16.67 8.78
N ASN A 1034 -14.09 15.57 8.03
CA ASN A 1034 -13.80 14.25 8.59
C ASN A 1034 -12.40 14.17 9.22
N MET A 1035 -11.40 14.85 8.67
CA MET A 1035 -10.03 14.87 9.22
C MET A 1035 -9.98 15.58 10.57
N GLU A 1036 -10.77 16.65 10.78
CA GLU A 1036 -10.90 17.25 12.11
C GLU A 1036 -11.62 16.31 13.08
N ARG A 1037 -12.76 15.71 12.67
CA ARG A 1037 -13.50 14.72 13.49
C ARG A 1037 -12.67 13.50 13.91
N ALA A 1038 -11.67 13.12 13.12
CA ALA A 1038 -10.77 11.99 13.43
C ALA A 1038 -9.86 12.22 14.64
N HIS A 1039 -9.75 13.47 15.14
CA HIS A 1039 -8.92 13.78 16.31
C HIS A 1039 -9.58 13.51 17.66
N ASP A 1040 -10.92 13.44 17.72
CA ASP A 1040 -11.64 13.33 18.99
C ASP A 1040 -11.27 12.06 19.77
N VAL A 1041 -11.28 12.16 21.11
CA VAL A 1041 -10.96 11.03 21.98
C VAL A 1041 -12.02 9.94 21.83
N ASP A 1042 -11.59 8.72 21.48
CA ASP A 1042 -12.38 7.59 21.02
C ASP A 1042 -13.21 7.86 19.73
N ALA A 1043 -12.73 8.71 18.80
CA ALA A 1043 -13.43 9.07 17.56
C ALA A 1043 -13.94 7.87 16.76
N VAL A 1044 -13.16 6.78 16.69
CA VAL A 1044 -13.53 5.51 16.05
C VAL A 1044 -14.87 4.93 16.56
N LEU A 1045 -15.23 5.16 17.83
CA LEU A 1045 -16.45 4.64 18.47
C LEU A 1045 -17.52 5.71 18.71
N LYS A 1046 -17.12 6.98 18.85
CA LYS A 1046 -18.04 8.09 19.20
C LYS A 1046 -18.46 8.95 18.01
N GLN A 1047 -17.60 9.11 17.01
CA GLN A 1047 -17.85 10.00 15.89
C GLN A 1047 -18.49 9.29 14.69
N LYS A 1048 -19.22 10.09 13.91
CA LYS A 1048 -19.65 9.72 12.56
C LYS A 1048 -18.90 10.59 11.54
N PHE A 1049 -18.64 10.02 10.38
CA PHE A 1049 -17.88 10.59 9.28
C PHE A 1049 -18.74 10.60 8.03
N PHE A 1050 -18.63 11.64 7.21
CA PHE A 1050 -19.29 11.66 5.91
C PHE A 1050 -18.69 10.60 5.00
N PHE A 1051 -19.51 9.65 4.56
CA PHE A 1051 -19.10 8.58 3.67
C PHE A 1051 -20.17 8.29 2.61
N ARG A 1052 -19.73 7.70 1.50
CA ARG A 1052 -20.58 7.37 0.35
C ARG A 1052 -21.70 6.39 0.76
N ARG A 1053 -22.98 6.69 0.50
CA ARG A 1053 -24.09 5.76 0.77
C ARG A 1053 -24.01 4.48 -0.05
N ASN A 1054 -23.86 4.64 -1.36
CA ASN A 1054 -23.78 3.54 -2.32
C ASN A 1054 -22.50 3.69 -3.16
N PRO A 1055 -21.53 2.76 -3.05
CA PRO A 1055 -20.27 2.81 -3.79
C PRO A 1055 -20.36 2.19 -5.19
N PHE A 1056 -21.42 1.44 -5.50
CA PHE A 1056 -21.56 0.75 -6.77
C PHE A 1056 -22.04 1.69 -7.89
N ALA A 1057 -21.63 1.39 -9.12
CA ALA A 1057 -22.16 2.09 -10.29
C ALA A 1057 -23.68 1.91 -10.40
N ALA A 1058 -24.41 3.01 -10.60
CA ALA A 1058 -25.85 2.97 -10.79
C ALA A 1058 -26.20 2.13 -12.03
N ARG A 1059 -26.85 0.97 -11.83
CA ARG A 1059 -27.36 0.15 -12.93
C ARG A 1059 -28.36 0.99 -13.72
N VAL A 1060 -27.99 1.37 -14.95
CA VAL A 1060 -28.93 1.97 -15.91
C VAL A 1060 -30.12 1.01 -16.02
N PRO A 1061 -31.36 1.46 -15.73
CA PRO A 1061 -32.53 0.61 -15.87
C PRO A 1061 -32.60 0.12 -17.32
N ARG A 1062 -32.54 -1.20 -17.52
CA ARG A 1062 -32.66 -1.81 -18.85
C ARG A 1062 -34.02 -1.40 -19.39
N ALA A 1063 -34.04 -0.49 -20.37
CA ALA A 1063 -35.24 0.19 -20.82
C ALA A 1063 -36.34 -0.85 -21.09
N GLY A 1064 -37.47 -0.70 -20.39
CA GLY A 1064 -38.45 -1.78 -20.24
C GLY A 1064 -38.93 -2.32 -21.57
N ASP A 1065 -38.95 -3.66 -21.71
CA ASP A 1065 -39.33 -4.30 -22.96
C ASP A 1065 -40.79 -3.99 -23.31
N SER A 1066 -40.92 -3.02 -24.21
CA SER A 1066 -42.16 -2.42 -24.69
C SER A 1066 -42.12 -2.42 -26.21
N SER A 1067 -41.79 -3.59 -26.77
CA SER A 1067 -41.47 -3.79 -28.18
C SER A 1067 -42.55 -3.27 -29.14
N ARG A 1068 -42.16 -2.27 -29.95
CA ARG A 1068 -42.75 -2.04 -31.29
C ARG A 1068 -41.67 -2.29 -32.34
N PRO A 1069 -41.76 -3.36 -33.17
CA PRO A 1069 -40.76 -3.65 -34.18
C PRO A 1069 -40.95 -2.73 -35.40
N GLY A 1070 -39.90 -2.04 -35.85
CA GLY A 1070 -40.08 -1.12 -37.00
C GLY A 1070 -38.92 -0.21 -37.44
N SER A 1071 -37.66 -0.44 -37.05
CA SER A 1071 -36.51 0.30 -37.61
C SER A 1071 -35.23 -0.56 -37.61
N ARG A 1072 -34.33 -0.30 -38.55
CA ARG A 1072 -33.04 -1.01 -38.68
C ARG A 1072 -32.07 -0.60 -37.56
N PRO A 1073 -31.16 -1.49 -37.11
CA PRO A 1073 -30.13 -1.13 -36.14
C PRO A 1073 -29.12 -0.15 -36.76
N GLY A 1074 -29.22 1.13 -36.39
CA GLY A 1074 -28.15 2.09 -36.59
C GLY A 1074 -27.08 1.92 -35.52
N SER A 1075 -25.80 2.00 -35.91
CA SER A 1075 -24.66 1.93 -34.98
C SER A 1075 -24.62 3.17 -34.10
N ALA A 1076 -25.10 3.07 -32.86
CA ALA A 1076 -24.96 4.09 -31.82
C ALA A 1076 -24.74 3.44 -30.45
N TYR A 1077 -23.48 3.33 -30.03
CA TYR A 1077 -23.16 3.06 -28.63
C TYR A 1077 -23.53 4.29 -27.78
N PRO A 1078 -24.27 4.15 -26.67
CA PRO A 1078 -24.43 5.24 -25.71
C PRO A 1078 -23.09 5.49 -25.00
N SER A 1079 -22.39 6.54 -25.41
CA SER A 1079 -20.97 6.78 -25.09
C SER A 1079 -20.70 7.36 -23.70
N ARG A 1080 -21.69 7.37 -22.80
CA ARG A 1080 -21.55 7.88 -21.42
C ARG A 1080 -22.61 7.27 -20.49
N PRO A 1081 -22.27 6.87 -19.26
CA PRO A 1081 -23.26 6.69 -18.20
C PRO A 1081 -24.00 8.01 -17.95
N PRO A 1082 -25.31 8.00 -17.64
CA PRO A 1082 -26.00 9.24 -17.25
C PRO A 1082 -25.42 9.75 -15.93
N THR A 1083 -25.13 11.06 -15.85
CA THR A 1083 -24.79 11.74 -14.60
C THR A 1083 -25.93 11.52 -13.58
N PRO A 1084 -25.63 11.24 -12.29
CA PRO A 1084 -26.66 11.16 -11.26
C PRO A 1084 -27.54 12.42 -11.25
N THR A 1085 -28.87 12.23 -11.29
CA THR A 1085 -29.85 13.33 -11.37
C THR A 1085 -30.33 13.80 -9.98
N LEU A 1086 -29.61 13.42 -8.92
CA LEU A 1086 -29.92 13.78 -7.54
C LEU A 1086 -28.97 14.89 -7.05
N PRO A 1087 -29.35 15.64 -5.99
CA PRO A 1087 -28.42 16.44 -5.18
C PRO A 1087 -27.15 15.65 -4.81
N VAL A 1088 -26.01 16.33 -4.67
CA VAL A 1088 -24.75 15.69 -4.23
C VAL A 1088 -24.89 15.18 -2.79
N GLU A 1089 -25.68 15.90 -2.00
CA GLU A 1089 -25.99 15.70 -0.59
C GLU A 1089 -26.71 14.37 -0.33
N ASP A 1090 -27.45 13.86 -1.30
CA ASP A 1090 -28.13 12.56 -1.20
C ASP A 1090 -27.18 11.38 -1.44
N GLU A 1091 -26.01 11.60 -2.06
CA GLU A 1091 -25.06 10.54 -2.41
C GLU A 1091 -24.16 10.08 -1.23
N TYR A 1092 -24.13 10.83 -0.13
CA TYR A 1092 -23.33 10.56 1.06
C TYR A 1092 -24.12 10.74 2.37
N THR A 1093 -23.58 10.26 3.50
CA THR A 1093 -24.21 10.39 4.83
C THR A 1093 -23.21 10.20 5.98
N GLU A 1094 -23.63 10.44 7.22
CA GLU A 1094 -22.80 10.30 8.42
C GLU A 1094 -22.82 8.87 8.98
N MET A 1095 -21.71 8.15 8.82
CA MET A 1095 -21.51 6.76 9.26
C MET A 1095 -20.41 6.67 10.33
N THR A 1096 -20.57 5.80 11.32
CA THR A 1096 -19.51 5.42 12.27
C THR A 1096 -18.43 4.60 11.55
N VAL A 1097 -17.26 4.47 12.16
CA VAL A 1097 -16.21 3.60 11.60
C VAL A 1097 -16.67 2.14 11.54
N ASP A 1098 -17.53 1.69 12.47
CA ASP A 1098 -18.14 0.35 12.42
C ASP A 1098 -19.03 0.17 11.17
N GLU A 1099 -19.95 1.12 10.92
CA GLU A 1099 -20.82 1.12 9.72
C GLU A 1099 -20.00 1.17 8.41
N ILE A 1100 -18.85 1.86 8.38
CA ILE A 1100 -17.97 1.94 7.20
C ILE A 1100 -17.12 0.67 7.03
N ILE A 1101 -16.60 0.07 8.11
CA ILE A 1101 -15.68 -1.09 8.03
C ILE A 1101 -16.46 -2.40 7.92
N ASN A 1102 -17.47 -2.59 8.77
CA ASN A 1102 -18.22 -3.85 8.90
C ASN A 1102 -19.61 -3.83 8.23
N GLY A 1103 -20.14 -2.65 7.89
CA GLY A 1103 -21.41 -2.48 7.17
C GLY A 1103 -22.59 -2.08 8.07
N GLY A 1104 -23.56 -1.36 7.51
CA GLY A 1104 -24.70 -0.81 8.25
C GLY A 1104 -25.90 -1.76 8.44
N GLY A 1105 -26.17 -2.64 7.48
CA GLY A 1105 -27.33 -3.52 7.48
C GLY A 1105 -27.87 -3.84 6.07
N GLU A 1106 -29.04 -4.48 6.01
CA GLU A 1106 -29.72 -4.76 4.73
C GLU A 1106 -30.23 -3.46 4.09
N GLY A 1107 -29.60 -3.05 2.98
CA GLY A 1107 -29.95 -1.85 2.22
C GLY A 1107 -29.06 -0.63 2.47
N ASP A 1108 -28.21 -0.68 3.51
CA ASP A 1108 -27.22 0.34 3.84
C ASP A 1108 -25.86 0.07 3.16
N PHE A 1109 -24.82 0.83 3.54
CA PHE A 1109 -23.46 0.61 3.04
C PHE A 1109 -22.96 -0.80 3.42
N PRO A 1110 -22.37 -1.57 2.47
CA PRO A 1110 -22.04 -2.97 2.70
C PRO A 1110 -20.85 -3.20 3.65
N GLY A 1111 -20.03 -2.18 3.92
CA GLY A 1111 -18.80 -2.30 4.69
C GLY A 1111 -17.58 -2.61 3.83
N LEU A 1112 -16.43 -2.02 4.17
CA LEU A 1112 -15.17 -2.25 3.45
C LEU A 1112 -14.64 -3.68 3.60
N ILE A 1113 -14.85 -4.33 4.75
CA ILE A 1113 -14.47 -5.73 4.95
C ILE A 1113 -15.35 -6.67 4.12
N PRO A 1114 -16.70 -6.62 4.17
CA PRO A 1114 -17.53 -7.43 3.26
C PRO A 1114 -17.27 -7.18 1.76
N LEU A 1115 -16.87 -5.96 1.36
CA LEU A 1115 -16.37 -5.70 0.01
C LEU A 1115 -15.05 -6.43 -0.29
N VAL A 1116 -14.09 -6.41 0.64
CA VAL A 1116 -12.83 -7.17 0.52
C VAL A 1116 -13.07 -8.68 0.51
N GLU A 1117 -13.97 -9.19 1.35
CA GLU A 1117 -14.33 -10.61 1.37
C GLU A 1117 -15.00 -11.03 0.06
N SER A 1118 -15.95 -10.24 -0.46
CA SER A 1118 -16.56 -10.51 -1.78
C SER A 1118 -15.54 -10.44 -2.93
N TYR A 1119 -14.43 -9.72 -2.78
CA TYR A 1119 -13.33 -9.73 -3.74
C TYR A 1119 -12.47 -10.99 -3.60
N LEU A 1120 -12.11 -11.37 -2.37
CA LEU A 1120 -11.33 -12.59 -2.08
C LEU A 1120 -12.08 -13.86 -2.49
N ASP A 1121 -13.38 -13.93 -2.27
CA ASP A 1121 -14.23 -15.06 -2.65
C ASP A 1121 -14.52 -15.08 -4.17
N GLY A 1122 -14.28 -13.96 -4.87
CA GLY A 1122 -14.40 -13.81 -6.32
C GLY A 1122 -13.11 -14.11 -7.11
N VAL A 1123 -12.00 -14.44 -6.44
CA VAL A 1123 -10.70 -14.73 -7.06
C VAL A 1123 -10.10 -16.03 -6.47
N ASN A 1124 -9.21 -16.68 -7.21
CA ASN A 1124 -8.69 -17.99 -6.84
C ASN A 1124 -7.58 -17.89 -5.76
N VAL A 1125 -7.98 -17.73 -4.49
CA VAL A 1125 -7.09 -17.77 -3.31
C VAL A 1125 -7.17 -19.15 -2.66
N ASP A 1126 -6.04 -19.76 -2.30
CA ASP A 1126 -6.09 -21.01 -1.54
C ASP A 1126 -6.57 -20.81 -0.10
N VAL A 1127 -7.18 -21.88 0.44
CA VAL A 1127 -7.89 -21.85 1.73
C VAL A 1127 -6.97 -21.45 2.89
N GLN A 1128 -5.71 -21.88 2.88
CA GLN A 1128 -4.74 -21.48 3.91
C GLN A 1128 -4.51 -19.97 3.87
N THR A 1129 -4.16 -19.44 2.69
CA THR A 1129 -3.93 -17.99 2.50
C THR A 1129 -5.17 -17.17 2.89
N ARG A 1130 -6.39 -17.62 2.53
CA ARG A 1130 -7.65 -16.96 2.93
C ARG A 1130 -7.89 -16.98 4.44
N CYS A 1131 -7.50 -18.04 5.16
CA CYS A 1131 -7.61 -18.13 6.61
C CYS A 1131 -6.56 -17.29 7.36
N GLU A 1132 -5.36 -17.16 6.81
CA GLU A 1132 -4.34 -16.28 7.39
C GLU A 1132 -4.73 -14.79 7.18
N LEU A 1133 -5.23 -14.43 6.00
CA LEU A 1133 -5.79 -13.09 5.72
C LEU A 1133 -7.02 -12.74 6.58
N ASP A 1134 -7.91 -13.71 6.91
CA ASP A 1134 -9.01 -13.52 7.87
C ASP A 1134 -8.52 -12.98 9.22
N THR A 1135 -7.34 -13.42 9.68
CA THR A 1135 -6.78 -13.01 10.97
C THR A 1135 -6.44 -11.51 10.98
N TYR A 1136 -5.90 -10.98 9.88
CA TYR A 1136 -5.68 -9.53 9.71
C TYR A 1136 -7.01 -8.76 9.60
N LEU A 1137 -7.95 -9.23 8.75
CA LEU A 1137 -9.24 -8.56 8.57
C LEU A 1137 -10.05 -8.50 9.88
N ARG A 1138 -9.97 -9.53 10.72
CA ARG A 1138 -10.62 -9.56 12.04
C ARG A 1138 -10.03 -8.58 13.04
N LEU A 1139 -8.74 -8.24 12.98
CA LEU A 1139 -8.18 -7.15 13.80
C LEU A 1139 -8.88 -5.82 13.45
N VAL A 1140 -8.91 -5.49 12.15
CA VAL A 1140 -9.53 -4.27 11.62
C VAL A 1140 -11.02 -4.21 11.97
N SER A 1141 -11.74 -5.31 11.75
CA SER A 1141 -13.17 -5.47 12.10
C SER A 1141 -13.43 -5.26 13.60
N GLN A 1142 -12.60 -5.85 14.47
CA GLN A 1142 -12.81 -5.81 15.91
C GLN A 1142 -12.44 -4.45 16.52
N ARG A 1143 -11.48 -3.73 15.94
CA ARG A 1143 -11.20 -2.32 16.31
C ARG A 1143 -12.32 -1.38 15.91
N ALA A 1144 -12.82 -1.48 14.67
CA ALA A 1144 -13.93 -0.65 14.20
C ALA A 1144 -15.21 -0.84 15.03
N SER A 1145 -15.50 -2.08 15.45
CA SER A 1145 -16.65 -2.42 16.30
C SER A 1145 -16.40 -2.28 17.81
N GLY A 1146 -15.25 -1.74 18.24
CA GLY A 1146 -14.91 -1.54 19.66
C GLY A 1146 -14.77 -2.82 20.50
N LYS A 1147 -14.75 -4.00 19.86
CA LYS A 1147 -14.48 -5.29 20.51
C LYS A 1147 -13.02 -5.41 20.93
N LEU A 1148 -12.14 -4.76 20.18
CA LEU A 1148 -10.78 -4.42 20.55
C LEU A 1148 -10.63 -2.90 20.57
N VAL A 1149 -9.70 -2.42 21.39
CA VAL A 1149 -9.39 -0.99 21.52
C VAL A 1149 -8.29 -0.57 20.54
N THR A 1150 -8.20 0.73 20.25
CA THR A 1150 -7.07 1.32 19.54
C THR A 1150 -5.85 1.43 20.46
N ALA A 1151 -4.65 1.66 19.89
CA ALA A 1151 -3.44 1.86 20.68
C ALA A 1151 -3.54 3.09 21.60
N ALA A 1152 -4.18 4.18 21.16
CA ALA A 1152 -4.42 5.37 21.98
C ALA A 1152 -5.34 5.06 23.18
N ARG A 1153 -6.42 4.31 22.95
CA ARG A 1153 -7.33 3.89 24.01
C ARG A 1153 -6.66 2.94 24.99
N TRP A 1154 -5.81 2.02 24.52
CA TRP A 1154 -5.01 1.15 25.39
C TRP A 1154 -4.00 1.95 26.23
N LEU A 1155 -3.28 2.91 25.63
CA LEU A 1155 -2.37 3.80 26.36
C LEU A 1155 -3.11 4.64 27.42
N ARG A 1156 -4.33 5.15 27.13
CA ARG A 1156 -5.16 5.82 28.13
C ARG A 1156 -5.60 4.90 29.27
N ASP A 1157 -6.05 3.69 28.94
CA ASP A 1157 -6.41 2.67 29.93
C ASP A 1157 -5.20 2.31 30.81
N PHE A 1158 -4.00 2.21 30.23
CA PHE A 1158 -2.74 1.94 30.93
C PHE A 1158 -2.37 3.07 31.89
N VAL A 1159 -2.48 4.33 31.46
CA VAL A 1159 -2.24 5.51 32.32
C VAL A 1159 -3.27 5.60 33.45
N ASP A 1160 -4.58 5.49 33.18
CA ASP A 1160 -5.63 5.58 34.21
C ASP A 1160 -5.52 4.47 35.27
N ALA A 1161 -5.02 3.29 34.91
CA ALA A 1161 -4.77 2.18 35.83
C ALA A 1161 -3.40 2.21 36.53
N HIS A 1162 -2.48 3.12 36.16
CA HIS A 1162 -1.11 3.10 36.66
C HIS A 1162 -1.03 3.59 38.12
N PRO A 1163 -0.42 2.85 39.07
CA PRO A 1163 -0.39 3.21 40.49
C PRO A 1163 0.30 4.55 40.84
N LYS A 1164 1.01 5.18 39.90
CA LYS A 1164 1.66 6.49 40.07
C LYS A 1164 0.93 7.63 39.36
N TYR A 1165 -0.14 7.34 38.61
CA TYR A 1165 -0.95 8.36 37.95
C TYR A 1165 -1.91 9.02 38.95
N ALA A 1166 -1.96 10.34 38.98
CA ALA A 1166 -2.71 11.11 39.98
C ALA A 1166 -4.10 11.58 39.50
N HIS A 1167 -4.57 11.10 38.35
CA HIS A 1167 -5.78 11.57 37.66
C HIS A 1167 -5.79 13.09 37.38
N ASP A 1168 -4.61 13.66 37.17
CA ASP A 1168 -4.35 15.08 36.91
C ASP A 1168 -3.91 15.36 35.46
N SER A 1169 -3.92 14.33 34.62
CA SER A 1169 -3.37 14.28 33.25
C SER A 1169 -1.84 14.33 33.14
N VAL A 1170 -1.07 14.15 34.22
CA VAL A 1170 0.40 14.10 34.17
C VAL A 1170 0.92 12.66 33.97
N VAL A 1171 1.64 12.43 32.88
CA VAL A 1171 2.33 11.15 32.57
C VAL A 1171 3.79 11.25 33.06
N GLY A 1172 4.02 10.83 34.31
CA GLY A 1172 5.32 10.89 34.99
C GLY A 1172 6.39 9.94 34.42
N GLU A 1173 7.62 10.03 34.94
CA GLU A 1173 8.74 9.18 34.50
C GLU A 1173 8.47 7.69 34.75
N ASP A 1174 7.94 7.32 35.93
CA ASP A 1174 7.50 5.95 36.25
C ASP A 1174 6.49 5.42 35.22
N VAL A 1175 5.47 6.23 34.88
CA VAL A 1175 4.40 5.86 33.96
C VAL A 1175 4.97 5.63 32.54
N GLN A 1176 5.88 6.50 32.09
CA GLN A 1176 6.56 6.30 30.81
C GLN A 1176 7.45 5.05 30.83
N LYS A 1177 8.21 4.80 31.91
CA LYS A 1177 9.08 3.64 32.00
C LYS A 1177 8.28 2.34 31.82
N ASP A 1178 7.12 2.23 32.48
CA ASP A 1178 6.30 1.03 32.41
C ASP A 1178 5.55 0.90 31.07
N ILE A 1179 5.13 2.01 30.44
CA ILE A 1179 4.63 2.00 29.05
C ILE A 1179 5.69 1.46 28.09
N ILE A 1180 6.92 1.98 28.16
CA ILE A 1180 8.00 1.59 27.24
C ILE A 1180 8.45 0.15 27.53
N ALA A 1181 8.50 -0.26 28.80
CA ALA A 1181 8.74 -1.66 29.19
C ALA A 1181 7.70 -2.61 28.57
N ALA A 1182 6.41 -2.22 28.60
CA ALA A 1182 5.34 -3.00 27.98
C ALA A 1182 5.49 -3.09 26.45
N VAL A 1183 5.79 -1.97 25.77
CA VAL A 1183 6.00 -1.96 24.30
C VAL A 1183 7.20 -2.82 23.90
N ILE A 1184 8.33 -2.72 24.62
CA ILE A 1184 9.51 -3.57 24.39
C ILE A 1184 9.14 -5.05 24.60
N ALA A 1185 8.49 -5.39 25.72
CA ALA A 1185 8.15 -6.78 26.04
C ALA A 1185 7.11 -7.41 25.10
N ILE A 1186 6.25 -6.60 24.46
CA ILE A 1186 5.37 -7.01 23.36
C ILE A 1186 6.22 -7.31 22.10
N GLY A 1187 7.07 -6.36 21.69
CA GLY A 1187 7.88 -6.47 20.46
C GLY A 1187 8.92 -7.58 20.50
N GLU A 1188 9.64 -7.75 21.61
CA GLU A 1188 10.58 -8.87 21.82
C GLU A 1188 9.87 -10.22 21.67
N ARG A 1189 8.67 -10.35 22.26
CA ARG A 1189 7.91 -11.59 22.29
C ARG A 1189 7.33 -11.94 20.91
N GLU A 1190 6.87 -10.95 20.17
CA GLU A 1190 6.46 -11.10 18.77
C GLU A 1190 7.65 -11.46 17.85
N THR A 1191 8.80 -10.81 18.03
CA THR A 1191 10.03 -11.08 17.26
C THR A 1191 10.54 -12.51 17.52
N ALA A 1192 10.38 -13.02 18.75
CA ALA A 1192 10.66 -14.40 19.13
C ALA A 1192 9.64 -15.43 18.57
N GLY A 1193 8.61 -14.99 17.83
CA GLY A 1193 7.56 -15.86 17.29
C GLY A 1193 6.60 -16.43 18.33
N LEU A 1194 6.55 -15.85 19.54
CA LEU A 1194 5.76 -16.35 20.66
C LEU A 1194 4.39 -15.66 20.73
N GLY A 1195 3.35 -16.44 21.05
CA GLY A 1195 2.04 -15.89 21.39
C GLY A 1195 2.07 -15.08 22.69
N PHE A 1196 1.19 -14.08 22.80
CA PHE A 1196 1.18 -13.10 23.91
C PHE A 1196 0.65 -13.68 25.25
N ASP A 1197 0.18 -14.92 25.29
CA ASP A 1197 -0.42 -15.57 26.47
C ASP A 1197 0.52 -15.55 27.70
N GLY A 1198 0.12 -14.86 28.77
CA GLY A 1198 0.96 -14.73 29.97
C GLY A 1198 2.13 -13.77 29.79
N LEU A 1199 1.99 -12.74 28.95
CA LEU A 1199 2.72 -11.49 29.13
C LEU A 1199 1.93 -10.62 30.14
N ASP A 1200 2.56 -10.25 31.26
CA ASP A 1200 1.91 -9.45 32.31
C ASP A 1200 1.92 -7.95 31.93
N VAL A 1201 1.08 -7.60 30.96
CA VAL A 1201 0.89 -6.22 30.48
C VAL A 1201 -0.59 -5.87 30.59
N TYR A 1202 -0.86 -4.81 31.36
CA TYR A 1202 -2.22 -4.34 31.63
C TYR A 1202 -3.00 -4.08 30.33
N GLY A 1203 -4.23 -4.59 30.25
CA GLY A 1203 -5.15 -4.34 29.13
C GLY A 1203 -4.79 -5.02 27.80
N LEU A 1204 -3.67 -5.75 27.68
CA LEU A 1204 -3.20 -6.30 26.39
C LEU A 1204 -4.25 -7.17 25.64
N PRO A 1205 -5.06 -8.03 26.31
CA PRO A 1205 -6.12 -8.78 25.64
C PRO A 1205 -7.25 -7.91 25.04
N LYS A 1206 -7.39 -6.64 25.46
CA LYS A 1206 -8.29 -5.68 24.80
C LYS A 1206 -7.69 -5.09 23.53
N LEU A 1207 -6.36 -5.01 23.41
CA LEU A 1207 -5.67 -4.38 22.28
C LEU A 1207 -5.44 -5.38 21.13
N LEU A 1208 -4.96 -6.58 21.47
CA LEU A 1208 -4.54 -7.61 20.51
C LEU A 1208 -5.44 -8.87 20.51
N GLY A 1209 -6.42 -8.95 21.41
CA GLY A 1209 -7.32 -10.10 21.51
C GLY A 1209 -6.56 -11.42 21.74
N ASN A 1210 -7.07 -12.48 21.12
CA ASN A 1210 -6.50 -13.84 21.17
C ASN A 1210 -6.15 -14.36 19.77
N PHE A 1211 -5.70 -13.49 18.85
CA PHE A 1211 -5.38 -13.91 17.47
C PHE A 1211 -4.23 -14.92 17.40
N ARG A 1212 -3.32 -14.88 18.38
CA ARG A 1212 -2.12 -15.74 18.46
C ARG A 1212 -2.03 -16.43 19.81
N LYS A 1213 -2.91 -17.42 20.03
CA LYS A 1213 -2.71 -18.41 21.10
C LYS A 1213 -1.42 -19.17 20.82
N GLY A 1214 -0.53 -19.24 21.80
CA GLY A 1214 0.81 -19.81 21.63
C GLY A 1214 0.80 -21.33 21.40
N GLY A 1215 1.36 -21.78 20.27
CA GLY A 1215 1.52 -23.21 19.99
C GLY A 1215 2.40 -23.49 18.77
N ALA A 1216 3.57 -24.09 18.99
CA ALA A 1216 4.41 -24.64 17.93
C ALA A 1216 3.86 -26.00 17.47
N GLY A 1217 2.87 -25.98 16.58
CA GLY A 1217 2.20 -27.16 16.05
C GLY A 1217 0.90 -26.78 15.34
N GLY A 1218 0.63 -27.37 14.17
CA GLY A 1218 -0.51 -26.99 13.32
C GLY A 1218 -1.87 -27.56 13.78
N GLY A 1219 -2.95 -27.00 13.22
CA GLY A 1219 -4.32 -27.51 13.35
C GLY A 1219 -5.15 -26.79 14.42
N GLY A 1220 -5.82 -25.69 14.03
CA GLY A 1220 -6.53 -24.81 14.98
C GLY A 1220 -7.80 -24.12 14.48
N CYS A 1221 -8.37 -24.51 13.33
CA CYS A 1221 -9.65 -23.98 12.84
C CYS A 1221 -10.85 -24.60 13.60
N GLY A 1222 -10.88 -24.43 14.92
CA GLY A 1222 -11.90 -24.94 15.83
C GLY A 1222 -12.02 -24.07 17.08
N GLU A 1223 -13.20 -24.06 17.71
CA GLU A 1223 -13.48 -23.36 18.97
C GLU A 1223 -13.23 -21.83 18.96
N GLY A 1224 -13.95 -21.15 18.07
CA GLY A 1224 -14.08 -19.68 18.05
C GLY A 1224 -15.32 -19.17 17.31
N ALA A 1225 -15.80 -19.90 16.31
CA ALA A 1225 -16.97 -19.56 15.47
C ALA A 1225 -18.35 -19.72 16.17
N ALA A 1226 -18.42 -19.49 17.48
CA ALA A 1226 -19.62 -19.63 18.32
C ALA A 1226 -20.02 -18.31 18.99
N GLY A 1227 -19.96 -17.19 18.24
CA GLY A 1227 -20.17 -15.83 18.78
C GLY A 1227 -21.00 -14.86 17.93
N VAL A 1228 -21.24 -15.16 16.64
CA VAL A 1228 -22.09 -14.32 15.77
C VAL A 1228 -23.10 -15.21 15.06
N LYS A 1229 -24.39 -15.06 15.39
CA LYS A 1229 -25.47 -15.64 14.59
C LYS A 1229 -25.58 -14.86 13.28
N ARG A 1230 -25.23 -15.50 12.16
CA ARG A 1230 -25.59 -15.02 10.83
C ARG A 1230 -27.11 -14.83 10.76
N LYS A 1231 -27.57 -13.60 10.51
CA LYS A 1231 -28.87 -13.37 9.88
C LYS A 1231 -28.65 -13.55 8.38
N SER A 1232 -29.13 -14.67 7.84
CA SER A 1232 -29.06 -14.97 6.41
C SER A 1232 -30.16 -15.98 6.07
N ASP A 1233 -31.41 -15.53 6.15
CA ASP A 1233 -32.63 -16.31 5.80
C ASP A 1233 -33.79 -15.40 5.33
N VAL A 1234 -33.43 -14.24 4.78
CA VAL A 1234 -34.19 -13.35 3.89
C VAL A 1234 -33.09 -12.73 3.00
N LEU A 1235 -33.16 -12.58 1.68
CA LEU A 1235 -34.29 -12.57 0.74
C LEU A 1235 -34.18 -13.66 -0.34
N ASP A 1236 -35.33 -14.26 -0.67
CA ASP A 1236 -35.69 -14.56 -2.06
C ASP A 1236 -37.03 -13.84 -2.27
N GLY A 1237 -37.01 -12.68 -2.95
CA GLY A 1237 -38.10 -11.69 -2.97
C GLY A 1237 -37.72 -10.35 -3.58
#